data_AF-A0A952HKH7-F1
#
_entry.id   AF-A0A952HKH7-F1
#
_cell.length_a   1.000
_cell.length_b   1.000
_cell.length_c   1.000
_cell.angle_alpha   90.00
_cell.angle_beta   90.00
_cell.angle_gamma   90.00
#
_symmetry.space_group_name_H-M   'P 1'
#
loop_
_entity.id
_entity.type
_entity.pdbx_description
1 polymer ?
#
loop_
_entity_poly.entity_id
_entity_poly.type
_entity_poly.pdbx_seq_one_letter_code
_entity_poly.pdbx_strand_id
1 'polypeptide(L)'
;MNIEEKIYKQLENFFGKDSNVPAFYDDACQILKNKYPLKTSSHLIGHCLREIDSAIRETLREKPEKEYENRRIQIEEIINRILSMIENDENKKKELEGIKKIWSGLNLHEYAHRNNIESPRDTEEIKKLFNDFNKVLSALLPYLLEYVDEIKRRIDEIVDRKNKTEDLKKFGRTIPKSPYFLNYFFNKIDATWLSTLKEKGFFKNPPELYKEGVYNLTWPQIEFLERIVKKELKEIEKDYESSKKIIEKVIDCILGMEENKNAIVLHNLIKIIAEIPLDSLKANNEMVKELSEKIYKWMDKSDYLTHTYLIPPNTFWKAIINITKADVESGLTLIKYLLDDNKYESEVRHFLLYREEILMELYPELISITKLQGFELLCSLLEKEIHYDDPNIQGEEDYSRIWYKIDKEHKHTLKGILVASILENAKFMIENDLSSLESILNVIENRQFKVFCRIARDIIEPYKNKSEELHKKYEELADKCKKEDETQLHYWTPLIDDIYLEYIDKFSHLKVSDIINELRKHEEPDYSIANALEQVIKNNPEKFMKEIDDFIDIHPVYQERLIGALHVLLLSKKVVLFDWEKILKLVKEIIYRDNNKEDVLFDIARLINHALEKNLIPIDYKNELWEIIDRILNNLDKPKTNNKQIEYTYFHIDAFIISTLEGLSIISLILYLYWLKKNNGIENLNSIPEVKDKLEYYLNKQTSIITHAVYGLYLHSLSYIDKHWTKNMIYKIFSTDNKGYFFGAWCAYIKINCPDYETYSLLKDIYAYAIENMKYNIEESECYEDLVHHLISLYEQRVISLDESIFQRFWKNVDDNIRGDFIRYAGQQLKKDEIPSDVIQRFKELWKQHLDHIKNTSNKNNFQRELKNFIEWMNSKKLDDKWALENLIETIKLSNSITYEHISVLETLIETVNKFPELVLNYLELLIYKVSEIDLNLYLTEIKKFIEEISEILKSNEKNDLKEKLKNIKRTINLKLGKDVFSDLEDNSVQDLTDQK
;
A
#
# COMPACT_ATOMS: atom_id res chain seq x y z
N MET A 1 -43.24 0.89 29.04
CA MET A 1 -42.12 0.41 28.22
C MET A 1 -42.63 -0.78 27.43
N ASN A 2 -42.54 -0.70 26.10
CA ASN A 2 -42.90 -1.84 25.24
C ASN A 2 -41.89 -2.99 25.51
N ILE A 3 -42.30 -4.25 25.32
CA ILE A 3 -41.45 -5.42 25.58
C ILE A 3 -40.15 -5.36 24.77
N GLU A 4 -40.20 -4.84 23.55
CA GLU A 4 -39.04 -4.66 22.68
C GLU A 4 -38.05 -3.64 23.23
N GLU A 5 -38.52 -2.50 23.74
CA GLU A 5 -37.67 -1.50 24.41
C GLU A 5 -37.00 -2.07 25.66
N LYS A 6 -37.70 -2.97 26.37
CA LYS A 6 -37.15 -3.65 27.54
C LYS A 6 -36.03 -4.61 27.16
N ILE A 7 -36.26 -5.44 26.15
CA ILE A 7 -35.24 -6.38 25.65
C ILE A 7 -34.03 -5.61 25.12
N TYR A 8 -34.24 -4.56 24.32
CA TYR A 8 -33.15 -3.71 23.81
C TYR A 8 -32.29 -3.16 24.94
N LYS A 9 -32.89 -2.53 25.97
CA LYS A 9 -32.15 -2.01 27.12
C LYS A 9 -31.43 -3.11 27.91
N GLN A 10 -31.99 -4.31 28.00
CA GLN A 10 -31.34 -5.42 28.69
C GLN A 10 -30.15 -5.98 27.90
N LEU A 11 -30.26 -6.06 26.57
CA LEU A 11 -29.13 -6.39 25.69
C LEU A 11 -28.04 -5.31 25.80
N GLU A 12 -28.42 -4.04 25.82
CA GLU A 12 -27.51 -2.90 26.01
C GLU A 12 -26.79 -2.99 27.37
N ASN A 13 -27.51 -3.33 28.45
CA ASN A 13 -26.91 -3.52 29.77
C ASN A 13 -25.96 -4.72 29.83
N PHE A 14 -26.24 -5.79 29.07
CA PHE A 14 -25.45 -7.01 29.10
C PHE A 14 -24.17 -6.89 28.24
N PHE A 15 -24.30 -6.38 27.01
CA PHE A 15 -23.22 -6.30 26.03
C PHE A 15 -22.54 -4.93 25.96
N GLY A 16 -23.16 -3.89 26.51
CA GLY A 16 -22.71 -2.49 26.40
C GLY A 16 -23.43 -1.72 25.30
N LYS A 17 -23.44 -0.39 25.43
CA LYS A 17 -24.06 0.56 24.49
C LYS A 17 -23.46 0.53 23.09
N ASP A 18 -22.15 0.29 23.02
CA ASP A 18 -21.40 0.31 21.76
C ASP A 18 -21.30 -1.08 21.11
N SER A 19 -22.02 -2.08 21.66
CA SER A 19 -22.10 -3.41 21.06
C SER A 19 -22.96 -3.42 19.80
N ASN A 20 -22.60 -4.25 18.84
CA ASN A 20 -23.43 -4.55 17.68
C ASN A 20 -24.67 -5.41 18.00
N VAL A 21 -24.72 -6.06 19.17
CA VAL A 21 -25.82 -6.99 19.52
C VAL A 21 -27.16 -6.27 19.72
N PRO A 22 -27.26 -5.15 20.50
CA PRO A 22 -28.47 -4.35 20.55
C PRO A 22 -28.90 -3.80 19.18
N ALA A 23 -27.93 -3.44 18.32
CA ALA A 23 -28.21 -2.94 16.97
C ALA A 23 -28.90 -4.00 16.10
N PHE A 24 -28.44 -5.26 16.13
CA PHE A 24 -29.13 -6.35 15.42
C PHE A 24 -30.58 -6.55 15.89
N TYR A 25 -30.86 -6.35 17.18
CA TYR A 25 -32.21 -6.45 17.72
C TYR A 25 -33.10 -5.29 17.25
N ASP A 26 -32.55 -4.07 17.24
CA ASP A 26 -33.27 -2.89 16.75
C ASP A 26 -33.56 -2.99 15.25
N ASP A 27 -32.59 -3.42 14.44
CA ASP A 27 -32.78 -3.67 13.01
C ASP A 27 -33.88 -4.71 12.75
N ALA A 28 -33.89 -5.81 13.51
CA ALA A 28 -34.95 -6.81 13.41
C ALA A 28 -36.33 -6.22 13.75
N CYS A 29 -36.42 -5.37 14.78
CA CYS A 29 -37.66 -4.65 15.12
C CYS A 29 -38.10 -3.70 14.00
N GLN A 30 -37.16 -2.93 13.42
CA GLN A 30 -37.44 -1.97 12.36
C GLN A 30 -37.90 -2.66 11.07
N ILE A 31 -37.24 -3.76 10.68
CA ILE A 31 -37.62 -4.56 9.50
C ILE A 31 -39.03 -5.14 9.67
N LEU A 32 -39.37 -5.63 10.87
CA LEU A 32 -40.68 -6.21 11.15
C LEU A 32 -41.81 -5.17 11.15
N LYS A 33 -41.53 -3.96 11.64
CA LYS A 33 -42.48 -2.84 11.72
C LYS A 33 -42.54 -2.01 10.45
N ASN A 34 -41.72 -2.32 9.45
CA ASN A 34 -41.63 -1.56 8.22
C ASN A 34 -43.00 -1.54 7.51
N LYS A 35 -43.50 -0.33 7.23
CA LYS A 35 -44.76 -0.09 6.53
C LYS A 35 -44.76 -0.68 5.11
N TYR A 36 -43.58 -0.86 4.53
CA TYR A 36 -43.36 -1.49 3.22
C TYR A 36 -42.38 -2.66 3.40
N PRO A 37 -42.86 -3.87 3.76
CA PRO A 37 -41.99 -5.00 4.08
C PRO A 37 -41.14 -5.41 2.87
N LEU A 38 -39.85 -5.63 3.11
CA LEU A 38 -38.93 -6.12 2.09
C LEU A 38 -39.30 -7.55 1.72
N LYS A 39 -39.15 -7.91 0.44
CA LYS A 39 -39.38 -9.29 -0.01
C LYS A 39 -38.49 -10.30 0.74
N THR A 40 -37.34 -9.87 1.25
CA THR A 40 -36.36 -10.71 1.96
C THR A 40 -36.40 -10.56 3.48
N SER A 41 -37.40 -9.89 4.06
CA SER A 41 -37.48 -9.61 5.51
C SER A 41 -37.26 -10.85 6.39
N SER A 42 -37.75 -12.02 5.98
CA SER A 42 -37.56 -13.28 6.72
C SER A 42 -36.09 -13.65 6.92
N HIS A 43 -35.25 -13.44 5.89
CA HIS A 43 -33.83 -13.79 5.90
C HIS A 43 -33.02 -12.80 6.73
N LEU A 44 -33.29 -11.50 6.55
CA LEU A 44 -32.60 -10.45 7.29
C LEU A 44 -32.88 -10.56 8.80
N ILE A 45 -34.15 -10.73 9.18
CA ILE A 45 -34.52 -10.95 10.59
C ILE A 45 -33.89 -12.24 11.10
N GLY A 46 -33.93 -13.34 10.33
CA GLY A 46 -33.28 -14.60 10.70
C GLY A 46 -31.79 -14.44 11.00
N HIS A 47 -31.07 -13.67 10.19
CA HIS A 47 -29.67 -13.32 10.44
C HIS A 47 -29.48 -12.50 11.72
N CYS A 48 -30.22 -11.41 11.90
CA CYS A 48 -30.16 -10.59 13.11
C CYS A 48 -30.37 -11.44 14.38
N LEU A 49 -31.39 -12.30 14.40
CA LEU A 49 -31.68 -13.16 15.55
C LEU A 49 -30.57 -14.19 15.80
N ARG A 50 -29.98 -14.74 14.72
CA ARG A 50 -28.87 -15.68 14.80
C ARG A 50 -27.62 -15.02 15.39
N GLU A 51 -27.30 -13.78 15.02
CA GLU A 51 -26.16 -13.05 15.59
C GLU A 51 -26.34 -12.80 17.09
N ILE A 52 -27.55 -12.43 17.54
CA ILE A 52 -27.87 -12.26 18.96
C ILE A 52 -27.76 -13.59 19.71
N ASP A 53 -28.34 -14.67 19.17
CA ASP A 53 -28.25 -16.03 19.72
C ASP A 53 -26.80 -16.49 19.86
N SER A 54 -25.99 -16.23 18.84
CA SER A 54 -24.57 -16.57 18.85
C SER A 54 -23.80 -15.75 19.89
N ALA A 55 -24.01 -14.44 19.95
CA ALA A 55 -23.34 -13.58 20.92
C ALA A 55 -23.63 -13.99 22.38
N ILE A 56 -24.87 -14.32 22.71
CA ILE A 56 -25.24 -14.81 24.05
C ILE A 56 -24.52 -16.14 24.35
N ARG A 57 -24.52 -17.07 23.40
CA ARG A 57 -23.90 -18.39 23.59
C ARG A 57 -22.39 -18.30 23.75
N GLU A 58 -21.71 -17.54 22.90
CA GLU A 58 -20.25 -17.43 22.90
C GLU A 58 -19.73 -16.63 24.12
N THR A 59 -20.48 -15.63 24.61
CA THR A 59 -20.04 -14.82 25.77
C THR A 59 -19.81 -15.66 27.03
N LEU A 60 -20.61 -16.71 27.22
CA LEU A 60 -20.58 -17.54 28.43
C LEU A 60 -19.87 -18.88 28.20
N ARG A 61 -19.31 -19.10 27.01
CA ARG A 61 -18.65 -20.35 26.63
C ARG A 61 -17.28 -20.45 27.30
N GLU A 62 -16.96 -21.62 27.87
CA GLU A 62 -15.70 -21.85 28.60
C GLU A 62 -14.56 -22.48 27.78
N LYS A 63 -14.87 -23.10 26.63
CA LYS A 63 -13.86 -23.78 25.79
C LYS A 63 -14.15 -23.64 24.28
N PRO A 64 -13.18 -23.19 23.48
CA PRO A 64 -13.25 -23.27 22.02
C PRO A 64 -12.82 -24.64 21.44
N GLU A 65 -12.25 -25.55 22.26
CA GLU A 65 -11.45 -26.72 21.81
C GLU A 65 -12.21 -27.88 21.15
N LYS A 66 -13.54 -27.88 21.05
CA LYS A 66 -14.27 -28.95 20.33
C LYS A 66 -15.02 -28.42 19.13
N GLU A 67 -14.75 -29.04 17.98
CA GLU A 67 -15.52 -28.91 16.75
C GLU A 67 -17.02 -29.09 17.06
N TYR A 68 -17.80 -28.10 16.61
CA TYR A 68 -19.25 -28.14 16.48
C TYR A 68 -20.00 -28.77 17.66
N GLU A 69 -19.90 -28.16 18.84
CA GLU A 69 -20.87 -28.44 19.89
C GLU A 69 -22.27 -28.04 19.43
N ASN A 70 -23.20 -29.00 19.49
CA ASN A 70 -24.58 -28.80 19.07
C ASN A 70 -25.21 -27.65 19.86
N ARG A 71 -25.83 -26.67 19.17
CA ARG A 71 -26.52 -25.50 19.76
C ARG A 71 -27.39 -25.85 20.98
N ARG A 72 -28.04 -27.02 20.98
CA ARG A 72 -28.85 -27.49 22.11
C ARG A 72 -28.03 -27.75 23.38
N ILE A 73 -26.83 -28.31 23.24
CA ILE A 73 -25.91 -28.58 24.36
C ILE A 73 -25.47 -27.26 24.98
N GLN A 74 -25.10 -26.27 24.17
CA GLN A 74 -24.69 -24.95 24.65
C GLN A 74 -25.81 -24.22 25.41
N ILE A 75 -27.04 -24.28 24.89
CA ILE A 75 -28.23 -23.73 25.57
C ILE A 75 -28.45 -24.43 26.92
N GLU A 76 -28.34 -25.76 26.94
CA GLU A 76 -28.49 -26.54 28.15
C GLU A 76 -27.44 -26.20 29.20
N GLU A 77 -26.18 -26.01 28.81
CA GLU A 77 -25.11 -25.58 29.72
C GLU A 77 -25.37 -24.21 30.33
N ILE A 78 -25.80 -23.23 29.52
CA ILE A 78 -26.11 -21.87 30.00
C ILE A 78 -27.25 -21.92 31.01
N ILE A 79 -28.34 -22.62 30.68
CA ILE A 79 -29.50 -22.74 31.58
C ILE A 79 -29.11 -23.46 32.87
N ASN A 80 -28.35 -24.56 32.80
CA ASN A 80 -27.91 -25.29 33.98
C ASN A 80 -27.03 -24.42 34.91
N ARG A 81 -26.19 -23.54 34.34
CA ARG A 81 -25.39 -22.60 35.12
C ARG A 81 -26.24 -21.56 35.85
N ILE A 82 -27.22 -20.99 35.17
CA ILE A 82 -28.18 -20.06 35.80
C ILE A 82 -28.94 -20.79 36.91
N LEU A 83 -29.44 -22.00 36.64
CA LEU A 83 -30.18 -22.82 37.61
C LEU A 83 -29.35 -23.14 38.86
N SER A 84 -28.04 -23.36 38.72
CA SER A 84 -27.13 -23.59 39.85
C SER A 84 -27.00 -22.40 40.81
N MET A 85 -27.36 -21.18 40.38
CA MET A 85 -27.41 -20.01 41.28
C MET A 85 -28.76 -19.85 42.00
N ILE A 86 -29.84 -20.41 41.45
CA ILE A 86 -31.21 -20.16 41.90
C ILE A 86 -31.78 -21.44 42.58
N GLU A 87 -30.93 -22.18 43.30
CA GLU A 87 -31.24 -23.53 43.79
C GLU A 87 -32.54 -23.64 44.63
N ASN A 88 -33.01 -22.53 45.22
CA ASN A 88 -34.13 -22.52 46.17
C ASN A 88 -35.47 -21.94 45.63
N ASP A 89 -35.59 -21.59 44.34
CA ASP A 89 -36.84 -21.04 43.78
C ASP A 89 -37.43 -21.97 42.69
N GLU A 90 -38.38 -22.80 43.12
CA GLU A 90 -39.02 -23.82 42.26
C GLU A 90 -39.82 -23.22 41.10
N ASN A 91 -40.34 -21.99 41.26
CA ASN A 91 -41.05 -21.28 40.19
C ASN A 91 -40.09 -20.79 39.11
N LYS A 92 -38.96 -20.19 39.50
CA LYS A 92 -37.91 -19.75 38.56
C LYS A 92 -37.30 -20.93 37.80
N LYS A 93 -37.10 -22.08 38.48
CA LYS A 93 -36.64 -23.32 37.83
C LYS A 93 -37.59 -23.78 36.72
N LYS A 94 -38.89 -23.78 37.00
CA LYS A 94 -39.92 -24.19 36.03
C LYS A 94 -40.00 -23.24 34.83
N GLU A 95 -39.82 -21.94 35.05
CA GLU A 95 -39.77 -20.93 33.99
C GLU A 95 -38.55 -21.14 33.07
N LEU A 96 -37.35 -21.29 33.63
CA LEU A 96 -36.12 -21.52 32.87
C LEU A 96 -36.15 -22.84 32.06
N GLU A 97 -36.70 -23.91 32.62
CA GLU A 97 -36.91 -25.18 31.88
C GLU A 97 -37.93 -25.03 30.74
N GLY A 98 -38.96 -24.19 30.92
CA GLY A 98 -39.89 -23.82 29.86
C GLY A 98 -39.18 -23.07 28.72
N ILE A 99 -38.35 -22.09 29.06
CA ILE A 99 -37.58 -21.30 28.10
C ILE A 99 -36.53 -22.15 27.37
N LYS A 100 -35.85 -23.07 28.06
CA LYS A 100 -34.89 -24.00 27.48
C LYS A 100 -35.50 -24.78 26.29
N LYS A 101 -36.73 -25.27 26.45
CA LYS A 101 -37.45 -25.98 25.38
C LYS A 101 -37.75 -25.08 24.18
N ILE A 102 -38.20 -23.86 24.43
CA ILE A 102 -38.49 -22.88 23.37
C ILE A 102 -37.20 -22.54 22.63
N TRP A 103 -36.17 -22.11 23.37
CA TRP A 103 -34.90 -21.65 22.81
C TRP A 103 -34.19 -22.73 21.97
N SER A 104 -34.17 -23.97 22.47
CA SER A 104 -33.60 -25.15 21.78
C SER A 104 -34.38 -25.56 20.53
N GLY A 105 -35.66 -25.19 20.45
CA GLY A 105 -36.54 -25.47 19.32
C GLY A 105 -36.50 -24.41 18.20
N LEU A 106 -35.88 -23.25 18.43
CA LEU A 106 -35.77 -22.19 17.42
C LEU A 106 -34.78 -22.60 16.31
N ASN A 107 -35.25 -22.61 15.06
CA ASN A 107 -34.44 -23.01 13.91
C ASN A 107 -33.81 -21.81 13.17
N LEU A 108 -33.07 -20.96 13.89
CA LEU A 108 -32.58 -19.67 13.37
C LEU A 108 -31.71 -19.83 12.11
N HIS A 109 -30.92 -20.90 12.00
CA HIS A 109 -30.07 -21.18 10.85
C HIS A 109 -30.88 -21.33 9.55
N GLU A 110 -31.98 -22.09 9.59
CA GLU A 110 -32.84 -22.27 8.43
C GLU A 110 -33.50 -20.96 8.01
N TYR A 111 -33.83 -20.05 8.92
CA TYR A 111 -34.41 -18.76 8.55
C TYR A 111 -33.37 -17.78 8.00
N ALA A 112 -32.13 -17.83 8.50
CA ALA A 112 -31.02 -17.01 8.01
C ALA A 112 -30.56 -17.44 6.60
N HIS A 113 -30.44 -18.74 6.35
CA HIS A 113 -29.92 -19.28 5.09
C HIS A 113 -31.01 -19.93 4.22
N ARG A 114 -30.83 -19.89 2.90
CA ARG A 114 -31.69 -20.58 1.93
C ARG A 114 -30.91 -21.59 1.12
N ASN A 115 -31.61 -22.61 0.62
CA ASN A 115 -31.07 -23.50 -0.40
C ASN A 115 -31.35 -22.89 -1.79
N ASN A 116 -30.30 -22.65 -2.57
CA ASN A 116 -30.37 -22.33 -3.99
C ASN A 116 -31.32 -21.15 -4.36
N ILE A 117 -32.29 -21.36 -5.27
CA ILE A 117 -33.09 -20.35 -5.97
C ILE A 117 -34.52 -20.24 -5.38
N GLU A 118 -34.75 -20.69 -4.14
CA GLU A 118 -36.08 -20.66 -3.53
C GLU A 118 -36.61 -19.24 -3.28
N SER A 119 -37.94 -19.09 -3.36
CA SER A 119 -38.64 -17.83 -3.10
C SER A 119 -38.56 -17.45 -1.61
N PRO A 120 -38.58 -16.15 -1.26
CA PRO A 120 -38.58 -15.72 0.13
C PRO A 120 -39.76 -16.29 0.93
N ARG A 121 -39.54 -16.59 2.21
CA ARG A 121 -40.52 -17.21 3.11
C ARG A 121 -41.61 -16.22 3.56
N ASP A 122 -42.72 -16.77 4.05
CA ASP A 122 -43.86 -16.00 4.53
C ASP A 122 -43.49 -15.13 5.75
N THR A 123 -43.99 -13.89 5.73
CA THR A 123 -43.87 -12.91 6.80
C THR A 123 -44.59 -13.30 8.10
N GLU A 124 -45.61 -14.17 8.08
CA GLU A 124 -46.27 -14.63 9.31
C GLU A 124 -45.41 -15.63 10.10
N GLU A 125 -44.66 -16.50 9.40
CA GLU A 125 -43.74 -17.45 10.05
C GLU A 125 -42.60 -16.73 10.78
N ILE A 126 -42.02 -15.68 10.16
CA ILE A 126 -40.96 -14.92 10.81
C ILE A 126 -41.47 -14.08 11.99
N LYS A 127 -42.69 -13.54 11.93
CA LYS A 127 -43.33 -12.86 13.08
C LYS A 127 -43.46 -13.81 14.26
N LYS A 128 -43.87 -15.06 14.01
CA LYS A 128 -43.96 -16.09 15.05
C LYS A 128 -42.57 -16.41 15.63
N LEU A 129 -41.57 -16.61 14.77
CA LEU A 129 -40.18 -16.86 15.21
C LEU A 129 -39.64 -15.72 16.08
N PHE A 130 -39.85 -14.47 15.64
CA PHE A 130 -39.44 -13.26 16.36
C PHE A 130 -40.12 -13.17 17.73
N ASN A 131 -41.43 -13.41 17.79
CA ASN A 131 -42.17 -13.42 19.05
C ASN A 131 -41.70 -14.54 20.00
N ASP A 132 -41.41 -15.73 19.49
CA ASP A 132 -40.91 -16.84 20.31
C ASP A 132 -39.49 -16.55 20.82
N PHE A 133 -38.65 -15.89 20.02
CA PHE A 133 -37.33 -15.44 20.48
C PHE A 133 -37.43 -14.29 21.50
N ASN A 134 -38.37 -13.35 21.35
CA ASN A 134 -38.62 -12.30 22.36
C ASN A 134 -39.08 -12.88 23.70
N LYS A 135 -39.86 -13.97 23.69
CA LYS A 135 -40.20 -14.70 24.94
C LYS A 135 -38.94 -15.27 25.59
N VAL A 136 -38.03 -15.85 24.80
CA VAL A 136 -36.74 -16.33 25.30
C VAL A 136 -35.94 -15.19 25.90
N LEU A 137 -35.70 -14.10 25.16
CA LEU A 137 -34.89 -12.97 25.61
C LEU A 137 -35.48 -12.29 26.86
N SER A 138 -36.78 -12.00 26.87
CA SER A 138 -37.43 -11.32 27.98
C SER A 138 -37.38 -12.10 29.29
N ALA A 139 -37.35 -13.43 29.22
CA ALA A 139 -37.24 -14.29 30.39
C ALA A 139 -35.77 -14.55 30.76
N LEU A 140 -34.90 -14.79 29.78
CA LEU A 140 -33.51 -15.17 29.98
C LEU A 140 -32.61 -14.02 30.44
N LEU A 141 -32.73 -12.83 29.82
CA LEU A 141 -31.82 -11.71 30.06
C LEU A 141 -31.76 -11.22 31.52
N PRO A 142 -32.89 -11.10 32.26
CA PRO A 142 -32.83 -10.77 33.69
C PRO A 142 -31.94 -11.73 34.48
N TYR A 143 -32.09 -13.04 34.27
CA TYR A 143 -31.29 -14.03 34.97
C TYR A 143 -29.84 -14.04 34.53
N LEU A 144 -29.57 -13.76 33.25
CA LEU A 144 -28.20 -13.60 32.76
C LEU A 144 -27.50 -12.40 33.36
N LEU A 145 -28.19 -11.27 33.52
CA LEU A 145 -27.66 -10.08 34.19
C LEU A 145 -27.35 -10.39 35.66
N GLU A 146 -28.30 -10.98 36.39
CA GLU A 146 -28.08 -11.40 37.79
C GLU A 146 -26.92 -12.39 37.93
N TYR A 147 -26.81 -13.34 36.99
CA TYR A 147 -25.71 -14.31 36.93
C TYR A 147 -24.37 -13.60 36.72
N VAL A 148 -24.27 -12.72 35.72
CA VAL A 148 -23.04 -11.97 35.44
C VAL A 148 -22.65 -11.10 36.62
N ASP A 149 -23.60 -10.41 37.25
CA ASP A 149 -23.33 -9.53 38.39
C ASP A 149 -22.81 -10.31 39.60
N GLU A 150 -23.39 -11.48 39.90
CA GLU A 150 -22.91 -12.34 40.97
C GLU A 150 -21.50 -12.89 40.68
N ILE A 151 -21.23 -13.30 39.44
CA ILE A 151 -19.89 -13.76 39.06
C ILE A 151 -18.87 -12.62 39.15
N LYS A 152 -19.20 -11.41 38.67
CA LYS A 152 -18.35 -10.22 38.82
C LYS A 152 -18.10 -9.88 40.28
N ARG A 153 -19.13 -9.94 41.13
CA ARG A 153 -19.01 -9.73 42.58
C ARG A 153 -18.06 -10.74 43.22
N ARG A 154 -18.13 -12.02 42.84
CA ARG A 154 -17.19 -13.05 43.31
C ARG A 154 -15.76 -12.83 42.81
N ILE A 155 -15.60 -12.35 41.57
CA ILE A 155 -14.30 -11.94 41.03
C ILE A 155 -13.73 -10.79 41.87
N ASP A 156 -14.53 -9.77 42.17
CA ASP A 156 -14.12 -8.62 42.97
C ASP A 156 -13.69 -9.04 44.38
N GLU A 157 -14.44 -9.95 45.02
CA GLU A 157 -14.03 -10.54 46.29
C GLU A 157 -12.71 -11.32 46.24
N ILE A 158 -12.39 -11.94 45.09
CA ILE A 158 -11.14 -12.67 44.88
C ILE A 158 -9.98 -11.70 44.70
N VAL A 159 -10.20 -10.60 43.97
CA VAL A 159 -9.18 -9.58 43.71
C VAL A 159 -8.80 -8.83 45.00
N ASP A 160 -9.77 -8.53 45.87
CA ASP A 160 -9.56 -7.75 47.09
C ASP A 160 -8.86 -8.51 48.23
N ARG A 161 -8.73 -9.85 48.14
CA ARG A 161 -8.17 -10.69 49.21
C ARG A 161 -6.65 -10.82 49.13
N LYS A 162 -6.01 -10.93 50.29
CA LYS A 162 -4.53 -11.01 50.40
C LYS A 162 -3.93 -12.36 49.99
N ASN A 163 -4.67 -13.48 49.98
CA ASN A 163 -4.12 -14.83 49.77
C ASN A 163 -4.46 -15.43 48.39
N LYS A 164 -3.74 -14.94 47.38
CA LYS A 164 -3.91 -15.27 45.96
C LYS A 164 -3.93 -16.76 45.62
N THR A 165 -3.14 -17.59 46.30
CA THR A 165 -3.04 -19.03 45.98
C THR A 165 -4.31 -19.79 46.33
N GLU A 166 -4.91 -19.50 47.47
CA GLU A 166 -6.18 -20.10 47.88
C GLU A 166 -7.34 -19.52 47.08
N ASP A 167 -7.27 -18.23 46.74
CA ASP A 167 -8.28 -17.54 45.96
C ASP A 167 -8.31 -18.01 44.49
N LEU A 168 -7.18 -18.36 43.87
CA LEU A 168 -7.17 -19.00 42.53
C LEU A 168 -7.73 -20.42 42.52
N LYS A 169 -7.60 -21.18 43.63
CA LYS A 169 -8.28 -22.49 43.74
C LYS A 169 -9.79 -22.30 43.78
N LYS A 170 -10.27 -21.26 44.47
CA LYS A 170 -11.69 -20.91 44.47
C LYS A 170 -12.13 -20.42 43.10
N PHE A 171 -11.36 -19.52 42.48
CA PHE A 171 -11.59 -19.01 41.12
C PHE A 171 -11.85 -20.15 40.14
N GLY A 172 -10.94 -21.14 40.06
CA GLY A 172 -11.09 -22.28 39.16
C GLY A 172 -12.27 -23.21 39.45
N ARG A 173 -12.91 -23.11 40.62
CA ARG A 173 -14.10 -23.88 41.01
C ARG A 173 -15.40 -23.08 40.88
N THR A 174 -15.37 -21.76 41.09
CA THR A 174 -16.56 -20.93 41.28
C THR A 174 -16.79 -19.91 40.17
N ILE A 175 -15.77 -19.63 39.35
CA ILE A 175 -15.82 -18.63 38.28
C ILE A 175 -15.72 -19.34 36.92
N PRO A 176 -16.67 -19.10 36.00
CA PRO A 176 -16.59 -19.64 34.66
C PRO A 176 -15.36 -19.13 33.90
N LYS A 177 -14.68 -20.02 33.18
CA LYS A 177 -13.48 -19.68 32.39
C LYS A 177 -13.79 -19.11 31.00
N SER A 178 -14.91 -18.39 30.85
CA SER A 178 -15.23 -17.74 29.58
C SER A 178 -14.32 -16.53 29.33
N PRO A 179 -13.99 -16.20 28.07
CA PRO A 179 -13.20 -15.00 27.74
C PRO A 179 -13.72 -13.71 28.39
N TYR A 180 -15.05 -13.55 28.49
CA TYR A 180 -15.68 -12.38 29.12
C TYR A 180 -15.27 -12.18 30.59
N PHE A 181 -15.47 -13.20 31.43
CA PHE A 181 -15.10 -13.14 32.85
C PHE A 181 -13.59 -13.15 33.09
N LEU A 182 -12.83 -13.84 32.24
CA LEU A 182 -11.38 -13.77 32.27
C LEU A 182 -10.91 -12.33 32.00
N ASN A 183 -11.46 -11.66 30.99
CA ASN A 183 -11.14 -10.26 30.70
C ASN A 183 -11.50 -9.33 31.86
N TYR A 184 -12.66 -9.51 32.49
CA TYR A 184 -13.03 -8.73 33.68
C TYR A 184 -12.04 -8.93 34.84
N PHE A 185 -11.64 -10.18 35.12
CA PHE A 185 -10.65 -10.49 36.15
C PHE A 185 -9.27 -9.89 35.84
N PHE A 186 -8.75 -10.14 34.64
CA PHE A 186 -7.42 -9.66 34.20
C PHE A 186 -7.33 -8.12 34.17
N ASN A 187 -8.45 -7.43 33.91
CA ASN A 187 -8.52 -5.97 33.97
C ASN A 187 -8.51 -5.38 35.40
N LYS A 188 -8.64 -6.19 36.45
CA LYS A 188 -8.67 -5.72 37.85
C LYS A 188 -7.42 -6.06 38.67
N ILE A 189 -6.73 -7.13 38.32
CA ILE A 189 -5.50 -7.54 39.02
C ILE A 189 -4.29 -6.68 38.60
N ASP A 190 -3.15 -6.80 39.29
CA ASP A 190 -1.92 -6.04 39.03
C ASP A 190 -0.68 -6.97 38.88
N ALA A 191 0.52 -6.42 38.69
CA ALA A 191 1.77 -7.17 38.52
C ALA A 191 2.07 -8.14 39.68
N THR A 192 1.49 -7.95 40.86
CA THR A 192 1.71 -8.81 42.01
C THR A 192 1.06 -10.20 41.85
N TRP A 193 0.22 -10.40 40.84
CA TRP A 193 -0.43 -11.68 40.53
C TRP A 193 0.37 -12.58 39.57
N LEU A 194 1.38 -12.05 38.86
CA LEU A 194 2.12 -12.76 37.80
C LEU A 194 2.61 -14.15 38.22
N SER A 195 3.35 -14.24 39.33
CA SER A 195 3.94 -15.51 39.81
C SER A 195 2.88 -16.56 40.12
N THR A 196 1.80 -16.17 40.82
CA THR A 196 0.74 -17.11 41.20
C THR A 196 -0.06 -17.59 39.98
N LEU A 197 -0.31 -16.71 39.01
CA LEU A 197 -1.00 -17.08 37.76
C LEU A 197 -0.16 -18.03 36.90
N LYS A 198 1.16 -17.80 36.82
CA LYS A 198 2.10 -18.69 36.14
C LYS A 198 2.10 -20.08 36.78
N GLU A 199 2.28 -20.18 38.10
CA GLU A 199 2.27 -21.46 38.83
C GLU A 199 0.98 -22.26 38.63
N LYS A 200 -0.15 -21.57 38.42
CA LYS A 200 -1.45 -22.19 38.13
C LYS A 200 -1.69 -22.47 36.65
N GLY A 201 -0.74 -22.14 35.77
CA GLY A 201 -0.77 -22.48 34.35
C GLY A 201 -1.69 -21.59 33.50
N PHE A 202 -2.06 -20.38 33.96
CA PHE A 202 -2.95 -19.50 33.20
C PHE A 202 -2.37 -19.05 31.85
N PHE A 203 -1.04 -18.95 31.75
CA PHE A 203 -0.32 -18.59 30.52
C PHE A 203 0.06 -19.80 29.67
N LYS A 204 -0.11 -21.03 30.17
CA LYS A 204 0.50 -22.23 29.57
C LYS A 204 0.00 -22.49 28.14
N ASN A 205 -1.30 -22.39 27.90
CA ASN A 205 -1.92 -22.81 26.65
C ASN A 205 -2.57 -21.61 25.93
N PRO A 206 -1.85 -20.90 25.05
CA PRO A 206 -2.45 -19.85 24.23
C PRO A 206 -3.47 -20.41 23.22
N PRO A 207 -4.47 -19.61 22.80
CA PRO A 207 -5.54 -20.07 21.91
C PRO A 207 -5.05 -20.39 20.50
N GLU A 208 -5.52 -21.50 19.91
CA GLU A 208 -5.24 -21.87 18.52
C GLU A 208 -6.02 -21.03 17.49
N LEU A 209 -5.60 -21.09 16.22
CA LEU A 209 -6.17 -20.32 15.11
C LEU A 209 -7.52 -20.95 14.65
N TYR A 210 -8.60 -20.16 14.66
CA TYR A 210 -9.95 -20.63 14.28
C TYR A 210 -10.12 -20.68 12.75
N LYS A 211 -10.60 -21.80 12.20
CA LYS A 211 -10.61 -22.10 10.75
C LYS A 211 -11.65 -21.36 9.90
N GLU A 212 -12.67 -20.76 10.49
CA GLU A 212 -13.77 -20.12 9.75
C GLU A 212 -13.79 -18.60 10.00
N GLY A 213 -13.00 -17.86 9.23
CA GLY A 213 -13.16 -16.42 9.02
C GLY A 213 -13.04 -15.54 10.27
N VAL A 214 -11.83 -14.97 10.47
CA VAL A 214 -11.56 -13.73 11.23
C VAL A 214 -12.45 -13.48 12.46
N TYR A 215 -12.38 -14.36 13.46
CA TYR A 215 -12.75 -13.98 14.82
C TYR A 215 -11.48 -13.72 15.63
N ASN A 216 -11.24 -12.44 15.92
CA ASN A 216 -10.32 -11.98 16.96
C ASN A 216 -10.83 -12.44 18.32
N LEU A 217 -10.54 -13.68 18.70
CA LEU A 217 -10.59 -14.06 20.10
C LEU A 217 -9.43 -13.36 20.79
N THR A 218 -9.72 -12.22 21.41
CA THR A 218 -8.80 -11.57 22.34
C THR A 218 -8.39 -12.59 23.41
N TRP A 219 -7.10 -12.65 23.75
CA TRP A 219 -6.58 -13.54 24.80
C TRP A 219 -6.30 -12.68 26.05
N PRO A 220 -7.21 -12.62 27.03
CA PRO A 220 -7.09 -11.66 28.14
C PRO A 220 -5.77 -11.72 28.90
N GLN A 221 -5.15 -12.89 28.95
CA GLN A 221 -3.84 -13.12 29.54
C GLN A 221 -2.74 -12.30 28.86
N ILE A 222 -2.74 -12.17 27.54
CA ILE A 222 -1.70 -11.40 26.83
C ILE A 222 -1.94 -9.91 26.96
N GLU A 223 -3.21 -9.48 26.91
CA GLU A 223 -3.62 -8.09 27.15
C GLU A 223 -3.25 -7.65 28.58
N PHE A 224 -3.39 -8.55 29.56
CA PHE A 224 -2.91 -8.34 30.91
C PHE A 224 -1.40 -8.05 30.94
N LEU A 225 -0.58 -8.89 30.32
CA LEU A 225 0.88 -8.67 30.26
C LEU A 225 1.22 -7.34 29.57
N GLU A 226 0.55 -7.03 28.45
CA GLU A 226 0.73 -5.76 27.74
C GLU A 226 0.39 -4.55 28.62
N ARG A 227 -0.70 -4.63 29.37
CA ARG A 227 -1.11 -3.56 30.30
C ARG A 227 -0.15 -3.40 31.47
N ILE A 228 0.36 -4.50 32.05
CA ILE A 228 1.41 -4.44 33.09
C ILE A 228 2.62 -3.67 32.56
N VAL A 229 3.04 -3.95 31.33
CA VAL A 229 4.19 -3.30 30.71
C VAL A 229 3.92 -1.83 30.38
N LYS A 230 2.75 -1.50 29.82
CA LYS A 230 2.44 -0.12 29.40
C LYS A 230 2.16 0.83 30.56
N LYS A 231 1.49 0.36 31.60
CA LYS A 231 0.98 1.21 32.68
C LYS A 231 1.80 1.10 33.95
N GLU A 232 1.96 -0.11 34.48
CA GLU A 232 2.58 -0.31 35.79
C GLU A 232 4.11 -0.18 35.74
N LEU A 233 4.79 -0.66 34.69
CA LEU A 233 6.23 -0.43 34.56
C LEU A 233 6.59 1.06 34.41
N LYS A 234 5.80 1.85 33.68
CA LYS A 234 6.03 3.31 33.51
C LYS A 234 5.79 4.09 34.81
N GLU A 235 4.83 3.66 35.64
CA GLU A 235 4.57 4.28 36.94
C GLU A 235 5.68 3.99 37.98
N ILE A 236 6.42 2.89 37.83
CA ILE A 236 7.46 2.40 38.76
C ILE A 236 8.88 2.83 38.36
N GLU A 237 9.08 3.59 37.27
CA GLU A 237 10.40 4.06 36.76
C GLU A 237 11.35 4.66 37.83
N LYS A 238 10.84 5.04 39.01
CA LYS A 238 11.63 5.54 40.14
C LYS A 238 12.34 4.46 40.99
N ASP A 239 11.99 3.17 40.86
CA ASP A 239 12.63 2.04 41.55
C ASP A 239 13.10 0.96 40.56
N TYR A 240 14.41 0.95 40.31
CA TYR A 240 15.07 0.05 39.37
C TYR A 240 14.90 -1.43 39.73
N GLU A 241 15.03 -1.80 41.01
CA GLU A 241 15.04 -3.21 41.42
C GLU A 241 13.64 -3.82 41.37
N SER A 242 12.61 -3.03 41.70
CA SER A 242 11.21 -3.43 41.56
C SER A 242 10.80 -3.59 40.09
N SER A 243 11.21 -2.66 39.22
CA SER A 243 10.95 -2.73 37.78
C SER A 243 11.56 -3.97 37.15
N LYS A 244 12.84 -4.22 37.46
CA LYS A 244 13.57 -5.41 36.99
C LYS A 244 12.87 -6.72 37.37
N LYS A 245 12.40 -6.84 38.62
CA LYS A 245 11.72 -8.04 39.11
C LYS A 245 10.37 -8.28 38.43
N ILE A 246 9.69 -7.22 38.00
CA ILE A 246 8.45 -7.35 37.20
C ILE A 246 8.80 -7.84 35.80
N ILE A 247 9.83 -7.28 35.16
CA ILE A 247 10.32 -7.70 33.85
C ILE A 247 10.69 -9.18 33.84
N GLU A 248 11.48 -9.64 34.81
CA GLU A 248 11.84 -11.06 34.97
C GLU A 248 10.58 -11.94 35.05
N LYS A 249 9.56 -11.54 35.82
CA LYS A 249 8.30 -12.29 35.93
C LYS A 249 7.48 -12.30 34.66
N VAL A 250 7.46 -11.20 33.89
CA VAL A 250 6.74 -11.14 32.61
C VAL A 250 7.41 -12.08 31.60
N ILE A 251 8.74 -12.04 31.48
CA ILE A 251 9.50 -12.94 30.61
C ILE A 251 9.25 -14.39 31.02
N ASP A 252 9.30 -14.68 32.32
CA ASP A 252 9.06 -16.01 32.87
C ASP A 252 7.63 -16.53 32.56
N CYS A 253 6.64 -15.65 32.48
CA CYS A 253 5.29 -16.00 32.01
C CYS A 253 5.28 -16.34 30.51
N ILE A 254 5.99 -15.57 29.68
CA ILE A 254 6.10 -15.80 28.23
C ILE A 254 6.81 -17.13 27.92
N LEU A 255 7.91 -17.42 28.63
CA LEU A 255 8.66 -18.66 28.48
C LEU A 255 7.82 -19.91 28.81
N GLY A 256 6.88 -19.76 29.74
CA GLY A 256 5.93 -20.82 30.13
C GLY A 256 4.79 -21.09 29.15
N MET A 257 4.63 -20.31 28.07
CA MET A 257 3.58 -20.48 27.06
C MET A 257 3.95 -21.57 26.06
N GLU A 258 3.01 -22.39 25.60
CA GLU A 258 3.22 -23.33 24.50
C GLU A 258 3.12 -22.61 23.15
N GLU A 259 4.09 -22.77 22.26
CA GLU A 259 4.06 -22.08 20.95
C GLU A 259 3.04 -22.77 20.03
N ASN A 260 2.19 -21.97 19.37
CA ASN A 260 1.10 -22.45 18.53
C ASN A 260 1.07 -21.71 17.18
N LYS A 261 0.09 -22.04 16.32
CA LYS A 261 -0.01 -21.44 14.98
C LYS A 261 -0.59 -20.02 14.95
N ASN A 262 -1.03 -19.47 16.08
CA ASN A 262 -1.80 -18.23 16.13
C ASN A 262 -0.91 -16.98 16.04
N ALA A 263 -0.83 -16.38 14.85
CA ALA A 263 -0.01 -15.19 14.58
C ALA A 263 -0.44 -13.96 15.41
N ILE A 264 -1.70 -13.87 15.86
CA ILE A 264 -2.17 -12.77 16.72
C ILE A 264 -1.55 -12.84 18.11
N VAL A 265 -1.35 -14.05 18.65
CA VAL A 265 -0.68 -14.21 19.95
C VAL A 265 0.77 -13.76 19.84
N LEU A 266 1.48 -14.19 18.79
CA LEU A 266 2.85 -13.78 18.52
C LEU A 266 2.97 -12.25 18.33
N HIS A 267 2.03 -11.61 17.62
CA HIS A 267 1.96 -10.15 17.49
C HIS A 267 1.95 -9.43 18.84
N ASN A 268 1.06 -9.85 19.74
CA ASN A 268 0.94 -9.22 21.05
C ASN A 268 2.19 -9.46 21.91
N LEU A 269 2.86 -10.61 21.76
CA LEU A 269 4.16 -10.84 22.41
C LEU A 269 5.23 -9.86 21.91
N ILE A 270 5.28 -9.61 20.61
CA ILE A 270 6.24 -8.67 20.02
C ILE A 270 5.97 -7.24 20.49
N LYS A 271 4.70 -6.82 20.57
CA LYS A 271 4.31 -5.54 21.19
C LYS A 271 4.80 -5.42 22.62
N ILE A 272 4.62 -6.47 23.42
CA ILE A 272 5.09 -6.52 24.80
C ILE A 272 6.62 -6.32 24.84
N ILE A 273 7.37 -7.07 24.03
CA ILE A 273 8.83 -7.00 24.00
C ILE A 273 9.34 -5.62 23.52
N ALA A 274 8.65 -5.01 22.56
CA ALA A 274 8.98 -3.67 22.05
C ALA A 274 8.85 -2.57 23.12
N GLU A 275 8.06 -2.78 24.17
CA GLU A 275 7.84 -1.81 25.25
C GLU A 275 8.65 -2.13 26.53
N ILE A 276 9.25 -3.32 26.65
CA ILE A 276 10.03 -3.71 27.84
C ILE A 276 11.49 -3.21 27.69
N PRO A 277 12.04 -2.50 28.70
CA PRO A 277 13.46 -2.13 28.72
C PRO A 277 14.33 -3.32 29.14
N LEU A 278 14.56 -4.24 28.20
CA LEU A 278 15.34 -5.48 28.45
C LEU A 278 16.80 -5.20 28.83
N ASP A 279 17.33 -4.04 28.47
CA ASP A 279 18.67 -3.55 28.83
C ASP A 279 18.86 -3.34 30.35
N SER A 280 17.76 -3.22 31.11
CA SER A 280 17.80 -3.27 32.57
C SER A 280 18.21 -4.64 33.14
N LEU A 281 18.10 -5.70 32.33
CA LEU A 281 18.63 -7.02 32.61
C LEU A 281 20.12 -7.02 32.26
N LYS A 282 20.96 -7.60 33.12
CA LYS A 282 22.41 -7.67 32.88
C LYS A 282 22.70 -8.19 31.47
N ALA A 283 23.71 -7.62 30.80
CA ALA A 283 24.16 -8.10 29.50
C ALA A 283 24.38 -9.62 29.51
N ASN A 284 23.95 -10.30 28.44
CA ASN A 284 23.98 -11.77 28.28
C ASN A 284 23.11 -12.54 29.29
N ASN A 285 21.96 -11.99 29.66
CA ASN A 285 21.01 -12.68 30.53
C ASN A 285 20.43 -13.93 29.84
N GLU A 286 20.55 -15.10 30.49
CA GLU A 286 20.01 -16.37 30.00
C GLU A 286 18.51 -16.30 29.66
N MET A 287 17.72 -15.54 30.44
CA MET A 287 16.29 -15.38 30.18
C MET A 287 16.00 -14.67 28.85
N VAL A 288 16.86 -13.74 28.44
CA VAL A 288 16.71 -13.03 27.16
C VAL A 288 17.05 -13.96 26.00
N LYS A 289 18.05 -14.83 26.17
CA LYS A 289 18.39 -15.87 25.19
C LYS A 289 17.25 -16.87 25.01
N GLU A 290 16.73 -17.39 26.11
CA GLU A 290 15.57 -18.29 26.09
C GLU A 290 14.35 -17.60 25.45
N LEU A 291 14.13 -16.31 25.74
CA LEU A 291 13.03 -15.54 25.16
C LEU A 291 13.20 -15.39 23.63
N SER A 292 14.41 -15.08 23.17
CA SER A 292 14.73 -15.00 21.76
C SER A 292 14.48 -16.34 21.04
N GLU A 293 14.97 -17.45 21.60
CA GLU A 293 14.71 -18.79 21.08
C GLU A 293 13.21 -19.14 21.06
N LYS A 294 12.46 -18.69 22.06
CA LYS A 294 11.01 -18.90 22.16
C LYS A 294 10.28 -18.21 21.02
N ILE A 295 10.61 -16.94 20.76
CA ILE A 295 10.04 -16.15 19.67
C ILE A 295 10.37 -16.80 18.33
N TYR A 296 11.64 -17.19 18.15
CA TYR A 296 12.08 -17.90 16.95
C TYR A 296 11.24 -19.17 16.68
N LYS A 297 11.09 -20.05 17.68
CA LYS A 297 10.30 -21.29 17.57
C LYS A 297 8.83 -21.01 17.27
N TRP A 298 8.29 -19.91 17.77
CA TRP A 298 6.91 -19.52 17.52
C TRP A 298 6.72 -19.02 16.10
N MET A 299 7.61 -18.15 15.62
CA MET A 299 7.59 -17.64 14.26
C MET A 299 7.65 -18.77 13.24
N ASP A 300 8.46 -19.81 13.50
CA ASP A 300 8.54 -21.04 12.69
C ASP A 300 7.21 -21.80 12.62
N LYS A 301 6.50 -21.94 13.76
CA LYS A 301 5.23 -22.68 13.82
C LYS A 301 4.03 -21.94 13.23
N SER A 302 3.98 -20.61 13.34
CA SER A 302 2.78 -19.82 13.02
C SER A 302 2.69 -19.33 11.57
N ASP A 303 3.63 -19.70 10.70
CA ASP A 303 3.74 -19.16 9.34
C ASP A 303 3.61 -17.62 9.35
N TYR A 304 4.25 -17.02 10.35
CA TYR A 304 3.99 -15.68 10.87
C TYR A 304 3.95 -14.58 9.80
N LEU A 305 4.78 -14.74 8.77
CA LEU A 305 4.98 -13.75 7.72
C LEU A 305 3.98 -13.86 6.56
N THR A 306 3.14 -14.88 6.52
CA THR A 306 1.98 -14.92 5.59
C THR A 306 0.84 -13.97 6.04
N HIS A 307 0.93 -13.41 7.24
CA HIS A 307 -0.06 -12.50 7.84
C HIS A 307 0.53 -11.11 8.12
N THR A 308 1.47 -10.65 7.29
CA THR A 308 2.25 -9.39 7.40
C THR A 308 1.41 -8.14 7.65
N TYR A 309 0.15 -8.09 7.21
CA TYR A 309 -0.75 -6.95 7.45
C TYR A 309 -1.10 -6.70 8.93
N LEU A 310 -0.90 -7.68 9.82
CA LEU A 310 -1.31 -7.56 11.23
C LEU A 310 -0.35 -6.72 12.08
N ILE A 311 0.88 -6.48 11.62
CA ILE A 311 1.98 -6.01 12.47
C ILE A 311 2.71 -4.84 11.83
N PRO A 312 2.71 -3.65 12.45
CA PRO A 312 3.53 -2.54 11.99
C PRO A 312 5.02 -2.94 12.06
N PRO A 313 5.77 -2.90 10.94
CA PRO A 313 7.19 -3.24 10.91
C PRO A 313 8.02 -2.54 12.02
N ASN A 314 7.69 -1.29 12.34
CA ASN A 314 8.36 -0.50 13.37
C ASN A 314 8.28 -1.14 14.77
N THR A 315 7.15 -1.75 15.13
CA THR A 315 6.99 -2.41 16.43
C THR A 315 7.88 -3.64 16.55
N PHE A 316 8.02 -4.38 15.45
CA PHE A 316 8.88 -5.54 15.39
C PHE A 316 10.36 -5.16 15.53
N TRP A 317 10.81 -4.14 14.78
CA TRP A 317 12.18 -3.63 14.87
C TRP A 317 12.53 -3.09 16.26
N LYS A 318 11.59 -2.42 16.94
CA LYS A 318 11.77 -2.01 18.35
C LYS A 318 11.98 -3.20 19.28
N ALA A 319 11.24 -4.30 19.10
CA ALA A 319 11.42 -5.52 19.88
C ALA A 319 12.81 -6.13 19.65
N ILE A 320 13.28 -6.20 18.39
CA ILE A 320 14.64 -6.64 18.06
C ILE A 320 15.67 -5.75 18.77
N ILE A 321 15.54 -4.43 18.68
CA ILE A 321 16.49 -3.49 19.28
C ILE A 321 16.57 -3.71 20.80
N ASN A 322 15.44 -3.83 21.49
CA ASN A 322 15.42 -4.12 22.93
C ASN A 322 16.11 -5.44 23.27
N ILE A 323 15.85 -6.52 22.51
CA ILE A 323 16.56 -7.80 22.70
C ILE A 323 18.06 -7.60 22.47
N THR A 324 18.45 -6.88 21.42
CA THR A 324 19.85 -6.64 21.05
C THR A 324 20.60 -5.86 22.13
N LYS A 325 19.95 -4.86 22.75
CA LYS A 325 20.54 -4.10 23.88
C LYS A 325 20.90 -5.02 25.05
N ALA A 326 20.11 -6.05 25.29
CA ALA A 326 20.32 -6.99 26.40
C ALA A 326 21.27 -8.16 26.02
N ASP A 327 21.16 -8.67 24.80
CA ASP A 327 22.00 -9.73 24.24
C ASP A 327 22.13 -9.58 22.72
N VAL A 328 23.32 -9.15 22.27
CA VAL A 328 23.60 -8.82 20.87
C VAL A 328 23.42 -10.02 19.95
N GLU A 329 23.89 -11.19 20.37
CA GLU A 329 23.84 -12.42 19.57
C GLU A 329 22.40 -12.89 19.32
N SER A 330 21.54 -12.81 20.35
CA SER A 330 20.11 -13.09 20.24
C SER A 330 19.40 -12.16 19.26
N GLY A 331 19.67 -10.86 19.35
CA GLY A 331 19.11 -9.86 18.44
C GLY A 331 19.51 -10.11 16.98
N LEU A 332 20.81 -10.32 16.72
CA LEU A 332 21.31 -10.63 15.39
C LEU A 332 20.76 -11.96 14.83
N THR A 333 20.55 -12.96 15.68
CA THR A 333 19.98 -14.25 15.28
C THR A 333 18.52 -14.10 14.80
N LEU A 334 17.71 -13.33 15.53
CA LEU A 334 16.34 -13.02 15.11
C LEU A 334 16.31 -12.26 13.79
N ILE A 335 17.20 -11.27 13.61
CA ILE A 335 17.29 -10.53 12.35
C ILE A 335 17.66 -11.47 11.19
N LYS A 336 18.67 -12.32 11.35
CA LYS A 336 19.07 -13.29 10.32
C LYS A 336 17.94 -14.24 9.94
N TYR A 337 17.17 -14.68 10.93
CA TYR A 337 16.04 -15.57 10.70
C TYR A 337 14.92 -14.91 9.88
N LEU A 338 14.62 -13.63 10.15
CA LEU A 338 13.62 -12.87 9.39
C LEU A 338 14.03 -12.64 7.94
N LEU A 339 15.34 -12.52 7.73
CA LEU A 339 15.95 -12.21 6.45
C LEU A 339 16.45 -13.48 5.74
N ASP A 340 15.96 -14.67 6.12
CA ASP A 340 16.31 -15.94 5.50
C ASP A 340 15.43 -16.21 4.27
N ASP A 341 16.06 -16.17 3.10
CA ASP A 341 15.43 -16.29 1.78
C ASP A 341 14.94 -17.73 1.48
N ASN A 342 15.42 -18.74 2.22
CA ASN A 342 14.98 -20.12 2.03
C ASN A 342 13.61 -20.41 2.66
N LYS A 343 13.13 -19.50 3.52
CA LYS A 343 11.98 -19.74 4.38
C LYS A 343 10.78 -18.86 4.04
N TYR A 344 11.02 -17.70 3.45
CA TYR A 344 9.97 -16.71 3.18
C TYR A 344 10.11 -16.14 1.77
N GLU A 345 8.97 -15.80 1.17
CA GLU A 345 8.95 -15.07 -0.10
C GLU A 345 9.61 -13.70 0.08
N SER A 346 10.34 -13.27 -0.94
CA SER A 346 11.08 -12.00 -1.00
C SER A 346 10.23 -10.75 -0.73
N GLU A 347 8.91 -10.84 -0.97
CA GLU A 347 7.91 -9.80 -0.70
C GLU A 347 7.80 -9.48 0.79
N VAL A 348 7.99 -10.48 1.66
CA VAL A 348 8.00 -10.29 3.12
C VAL A 348 9.22 -9.48 3.56
N ARG A 349 10.38 -9.81 3.00
CA ARG A 349 11.64 -9.08 3.25
C ARG A 349 11.52 -7.63 2.80
N HIS A 350 10.91 -7.41 1.65
CA HIS A 350 10.56 -6.07 1.16
C HIS A 350 9.65 -5.36 2.16
N PHE A 351 8.54 -5.96 2.60
CA PHE A 351 7.64 -5.35 3.57
C PHE A 351 8.33 -4.93 4.89
N LEU A 352 9.30 -5.71 5.36
CA LEU A 352 10.03 -5.46 6.61
C LEU A 352 11.13 -4.40 6.51
N LEU A 353 11.59 -4.05 5.29
CA LEU A 353 12.73 -3.15 5.07
C LEU A 353 12.42 -1.94 4.17
N TYR A 354 11.34 -1.98 3.40
CA TYR A 354 10.98 -0.96 2.39
C TYR A 354 10.55 0.38 3.01
N ARG A 355 10.33 0.43 4.32
CA ARG A 355 10.03 1.67 5.04
C ARG A 355 11.32 2.41 5.37
N GLU A 356 11.50 3.57 4.74
CA GLU A 356 12.62 4.48 5.01
C GLU A 356 12.76 4.76 6.52
N GLU A 357 11.64 4.83 7.26
CA GLU A 357 11.64 5.07 8.70
C GLU A 357 12.41 3.99 9.49
N ILE A 358 12.37 2.73 9.05
CA ILE A 358 13.07 1.64 9.77
C ILE A 358 14.58 1.81 9.64
N LEU A 359 15.05 1.95 8.40
CA LEU A 359 16.48 1.98 8.09
C LEU A 359 17.12 3.31 8.48
N MET A 360 16.37 4.41 8.41
CA MET A 360 16.89 5.75 8.71
C MET A 360 16.65 6.19 10.16
N GLU A 361 15.57 5.76 10.83
CA GLU A 361 15.27 6.19 12.21
C GLU A 361 15.62 5.14 13.28
N LEU A 362 15.32 3.85 13.03
CA LEU A 362 15.50 2.79 14.03
C LEU A 362 16.85 2.08 13.92
N TYR A 363 17.38 1.91 12.71
CA TYR A 363 18.64 1.19 12.49
C TYR A 363 19.89 1.87 13.11
N PRO A 364 20.01 3.22 13.18
CA PRO A 364 21.12 3.86 13.90
C PRO A 364 21.21 3.45 15.37
N GLU A 365 20.06 3.25 16.03
CA GLU A 365 20.02 2.74 17.40
C GLU A 365 20.57 1.31 17.48
N LEU A 366 20.17 0.44 16.55
CA LEU A 366 20.71 -0.92 16.44
C LEU A 366 22.23 -0.91 16.23
N ILE A 367 22.74 -0.10 15.30
CA ILE A 367 24.16 0.02 14.99
C ILE A 367 24.98 0.53 16.18
N SER A 368 24.42 1.44 16.99
CA SER A 368 25.08 1.92 18.21
C SER A 368 25.40 0.78 19.20
N ILE A 369 24.59 -0.29 19.18
CA ILE A 369 24.73 -1.46 20.05
C ILE A 369 25.64 -2.50 19.40
N THR A 370 25.36 -2.87 18.14
CA THR A 370 26.03 -3.97 17.43
C THR A 370 27.37 -3.59 16.81
N LYS A 371 27.63 -2.29 16.64
CA LYS A 371 28.82 -1.73 15.98
C LYS A 371 29.03 -2.37 14.59
N LEU A 372 30.26 -2.78 14.29
CA LEU A 372 30.64 -3.37 13.00
C LEU A 372 29.78 -4.57 12.60
N GLN A 373 29.25 -5.36 13.54
CA GLN A 373 28.41 -6.52 13.21
C GLN A 373 27.08 -6.11 12.56
N GLY A 374 26.43 -5.04 13.06
CA GLY A 374 25.20 -4.53 12.46
C GLY A 374 25.44 -3.77 11.16
N PHE A 375 26.62 -3.16 11.02
CA PHE A 375 27.05 -2.55 9.77
C PHE A 375 27.31 -3.60 8.68
N GLU A 376 27.97 -4.71 9.02
CA GLU A 376 28.16 -5.88 8.16
C GLU A 376 26.83 -6.51 7.75
N LEU A 377 25.84 -6.53 8.64
CA LEU A 377 24.49 -6.98 8.32
C LEU A 377 23.79 -6.09 7.27
N LEU A 378 23.91 -4.76 7.35
CA LEU A 378 23.38 -3.87 6.29
C LEU A 378 24.03 -4.14 4.94
N CYS A 379 25.35 -4.33 4.93
CA CYS A 379 26.08 -4.64 3.70
C CYS A 379 25.59 -5.98 3.12
N SER A 380 25.44 -7.00 3.97
CA SER A 380 24.94 -8.32 3.57
C SER A 380 23.50 -8.26 3.03
N LEU A 381 22.67 -7.36 3.57
CA LEU A 381 21.32 -7.11 3.07
C LEU A 381 21.31 -6.51 1.67
N LEU A 382 22.19 -5.55 1.40
CA LEU A 382 22.36 -4.99 0.06
C LEU A 382 22.86 -6.05 -0.93
N GLU A 383 23.81 -6.91 -0.54
CA GLU A 383 24.26 -8.05 -1.37
C GLU A 383 23.10 -8.99 -1.73
N LYS A 384 22.28 -9.34 -0.75
CA LYS A 384 21.10 -10.19 -0.95
C LYS A 384 20.06 -9.56 -1.88
N GLU A 385 19.85 -8.25 -1.76
CA GLU A 385 18.90 -7.53 -2.61
C GLU A 385 19.36 -7.47 -4.06
N ILE A 386 20.66 -7.26 -4.28
CA ILE A 386 21.27 -7.32 -5.63
C ILE A 386 21.08 -8.71 -6.25
N HIS A 387 21.33 -9.78 -5.50
CA HIS A 387 21.10 -11.16 -5.95
C HIS A 387 19.62 -11.47 -6.19
N TYR A 388 18.71 -10.83 -5.48
CA TYR A 388 17.29 -11.03 -5.68
C TYR A 388 16.80 -10.41 -7.00
N ASP A 389 17.24 -9.18 -7.28
CA ASP A 389 16.93 -8.49 -8.53
C ASP A 389 17.50 -9.20 -9.76
N ASP A 390 18.69 -9.82 -9.62
CA ASP A 390 19.29 -10.65 -10.65
C ASP A 390 19.87 -11.96 -10.07
N PRO A 391 19.07 -13.04 -10.00
CA PRO A 391 19.51 -14.33 -9.45
C PRO A 391 20.67 -14.99 -10.21
N ASN A 392 20.92 -14.56 -11.46
CA ASN A 392 21.98 -15.12 -12.29
C ASN A 392 23.25 -14.25 -12.31
N ILE A 393 23.31 -13.22 -11.46
CA ILE A 393 24.46 -12.32 -11.40
C ILE A 393 25.71 -13.08 -10.93
N GLN A 394 26.79 -12.97 -11.72
CA GLN A 394 28.06 -13.66 -11.46
C GLN A 394 29.21 -12.65 -11.47
N GLY A 395 30.22 -12.91 -10.62
CA GLY A 395 31.37 -12.02 -10.46
C GLY A 395 31.06 -10.79 -9.63
N GLU A 396 31.84 -9.73 -9.81
CA GLU A 396 31.77 -8.51 -8.98
C GLU A 396 30.73 -7.48 -9.50
N GLU A 397 30.17 -7.68 -10.68
CA GLU A 397 29.24 -6.72 -11.32
C GLU A 397 27.85 -6.74 -10.66
N ASP A 398 27.26 -5.56 -10.44
CA ASP A 398 25.94 -5.36 -9.81
C ASP A 398 25.10 -4.27 -10.49
N TYR A 399 25.59 -3.76 -11.63
CA TYR A 399 25.01 -2.67 -12.40
C TYR A 399 24.79 -1.39 -11.59
N SER A 400 25.45 -1.22 -10.44
CA SER A 400 25.29 -0.06 -9.57
C SER A 400 25.70 1.24 -10.25
N ARG A 401 26.55 1.22 -11.27
CA ARG A 401 26.77 2.40 -12.13
C ARG A 401 25.48 3.02 -12.73
N ILE A 402 24.41 2.24 -12.89
CA ILE A 402 23.13 2.69 -13.48
C ILE A 402 22.20 3.25 -12.40
N TRP A 403 22.12 2.58 -11.25
CA TRP A 403 21.13 2.84 -10.21
C TRP A 403 21.70 3.48 -8.93
N TYR A 404 23.03 3.56 -8.78
CA TYR A 404 23.70 4.26 -7.69
C TYR A 404 23.78 5.76 -8.03
N LYS A 405 22.69 6.48 -7.80
CA LYS A 405 22.66 7.95 -7.84
C LYS A 405 22.43 8.48 -6.43
N ILE A 406 23.34 9.35 -5.99
CA ILE A 406 23.38 9.91 -4.62
C ILE A 406 22.18 10.84 -4.34
N ASP A 407 21.47 11.30 -5.38
CA ASP A 407 20.31 12.19 -5.24
C ASP A 407 18.97 11.44 -5.06
N LYS A 408 18.04 12.14 -4.40
CA LYS A 408 16.73 11.71 -3.85
C LYS A 408 15.80 10.88 -4.76
N GLU A 409 16.11 10.70 -6.05
CA GLU A 409 15.26 10.01 -7.04
C GLU A 409 15.13 8.49 -6.81
N HIS A 410 15.98 7.87 -5.99
CA HIS A 410 15.97 6.40 -5.78
C HIS A 410 15.66 5.95 -4.34
N LYS A 411 15.23 6.88 -3.48
CA LYS A 411 14.66 6.56 -2.15
C LYS A 411 13.35 5.75 -2.23
N HIS A 412 12.86 5.48 -3.43
CA HIS A 412 11.69 4.65 -3.71
C HIS A 412 12.04 3.18 -4.01
N THR A 413 13.32 2.78 -4.00
CA THR A 413 13.73 1.38 -4.20
C THR A 413 14.47 0.86 -2.97
N LEU A 414 14.30 -0.43 -2.63
CA LEU A 414 14.96 -1.02 -1.46
C LEU A 414 16.49 -0.92 -1.54
N LYS A 415 17.09 -1.15 -2.73
CA LYS A 415 18.54 -0.94 -2.96
C LYS A 415 18.98 0.50 -2.67
N GLY A 416 18.22 1.48 -3.12
CA GLY A 416 18.50 2.89 -2.86
C GLY A 416 18.39 3.26 -1.37
N ILE A 417 17.37 2.75 -0.68
CA ILE A 417 17.19 2.95 0.77
C ILE A 417 18.35 2.29 1.54
N LEU A 418 18.76 1.07 1.19
CA LEU A 418 19.88 0.37 1.82
C LEU A 418 21.21 1.10 1.62
N VAL A 419 21.50 1.61 0.42
CA VAL A 419 22.68 2.44 0.16
C VAL A 419 22.68 3.69 1.03
N ALA A 420 21.57 4.44 1.03
CA ALA A 420 21.45 5.64 1.85
C ALA A 420 21.65 5.34 3.34
N SER A 421 21.05 4.25 3.82
CA SER A 421 21.22 3.76 5.19
C SER A 421 22.67 3.41 5.50
N ILE A 422 23.39 2.73 4.61
CA ILE A 422 24.82 2.39 4.81
C ILE A 422 25.66 3.67 4.93
N LEU A 423 25.45 4.66 4.06
CA LEU A 423 26.19 5.93 4.08
C LEU A 423 25.93 6.72 5.37
N GLU A 424 24.66 6.91 5.74
CA GLU A 424 24.28 7.66 6.95
C GLU A 424 24.77 6.95 8.22
N ASN A 425 24.65 5.63 8.30
CA ASN A 425 25.11 4.87 9.47
C ASN A 425 26.64 4.83 9.56
N ALA A 426 27.37 4.73 8.44
CA ALA A 426 28.83 4.84 8.45
C ALA A 426 29.29 6.20 8.99
N LYS A 427 28.67 7.28 8.50
CA LYS A 427 28.91 8.64 8.99
C LYS A 427 28.60 8.75 10.49
N PHE A 428 27.44 8.27 10.93
CA PHE A 428 27.04 8.26 12.33
C PHE A 428 28.06 7.50 13.20
N MET A 429 28.55 6.34 12.76
CA MET A 429 29.55 5.57 13.49
C MET A 429 30.89 6.29 13.64
N ILE A 430 31.32 7.02 12.60
CA ILE A 430 32.58 7.79 12.62
C ILE A 430 32.44 9.03 13.51
N GLU A 431 31.32 9.76 13.40
CA GLU A 431 31.08 10.99 14.16
C GLU A 431 30.88 10.73 15.66
N ASN A 432 30.44 9.53 16.05
CA ASN A 432 30.21 9.12 17.44
C ASN A 432 31.30 8.18 18.00
N ASP A 433 32.46 8.08 17.34
CA ASP A 433 33.60 7.22 17.74
C ASP A 433 33.22 5.73 18.00
N LEU A 434 32.21 5.22 17.30
CA LEU A 434 31.73 3.83 17.46
C LEU A 434 32.65 2.83 16.74
N SER A 435 33.29 3.23 15.66
CA SER A 435 34.29 2.45 14.90
C SER A 435 35.19 3.37 14.09
N SER A 436 36.42 2.94 13.82
CA SER A 436 37.33 3.72 12.96
C SER A 436 36.88 3.67 11.51
N LEU A 437 37.16 4.76 10.76
CA LEU A 437 36.97 4.80 9.30
C LEU A 437 37.63 3.58 8.62
N GLU A 438 38.84 3.20 9.04
CA GLU A 438 39.54 2.03 8.50
C GLU A 438 38.78 0.72 8.71
N SER A 439 38.18 0.53 9.88
CA SER A 439 37.40 -0.68 10.18
C SER A 439 36.13 -0.76 9.34
N ILE A 440 35.45 0.37 9.15
CA ILE A 440 34.24 0.47 8.30
C ILE A 440 34.60 0.16 6.86
N LEU A 441 35.68 0.75 6.34
CA LEU A 441 36.15 0.48 4.99
C LEU A 441 36.52 -0.98 4.78
N ASN A 442 37.17 -1.62 5.76
CA ASN A 442 37.50 -3.04 5.66
C ASN A 442 36.23 -3.92 5.55
N VAL A 443 35.12 -3.57 6.22
CA VAL A 443 33.85 -4.32 6.07
C VAL A 443 33.27 -4.19 4.65
N ILE A 444 33.45 -3.03 4.03
CA ILE A 444 32.93 -2.71 2.70
C ILE A 444 33.82 -3.30 1.60
N GLU A 445 35.14 -3.11 1.71
CA GLU A 445 36.13 -3.52 0.70
C GLU A 445 36.25 -5.05 0.57
N ASN A 446 35.80 -5.82 1.56
CA ASN A 446 35.75 -7.28 1.51
C ASN A 446 34.48 -7.85 0.82
N ARG A 447 33.59 -6.98 0.33
CA ARG A 447 32.34 -7.38 -0.34
C ARG A 447 32.57 -7.61 -1.82
N GLN A 448 31.79 -8.52 -2.39
CA GLN A 448 31.99 -8.97 -3.77
C GLN A 448 31.58 -7.91 -4.80
N PHE A 449 30.55 -7.12 -4.53
CA PHE A 449 29.91 -6.28 -5.53
C PHE A 449 30.53 -4.87 -5.66
N LYS A 450 30.58 -4.34 -6.88
CA LYS A 450 31.18 -3.03 -7.20
C LYS A 450 30.52 -1.83 -6.50
N VAL A 451 29.25 -1.91 -6.10
CA VAL A 451 28.55 -0.86 -5.34
C VAL A 451 29.29 -0.54 -4.06
N PHE A 452 29.90 -1.55 -3.42
CA PHE A 452 30.66 -1.35 -2.20
C PHE A 452 31.92 -0.52 -2.44
N CYS A 453 32.55 -0.59 -3.61
CA CYS A 453 33.63 0.34 -3.96
C CYS A 453 33.13 1.79 -4.04
N ARG A 454 31.93 2.03 -4.60
CA ARG A 454 31.31 3.36 -4.69
C ARG A 454 30.93 3.90 -3.30
N ILE A 455 30.34 3.05 -2.45
CA ILE A 455 30.03 3.37 -1.06
C ILE A 455 31.32 3.72 -0.28
N ALA A 456 32.38 2.92 -0.43
CA ALA A 456 33.66 3.18 0.23
C ALA A 456 34.24 4.55 -0.18
N ARG A 457 34.22 4.87 -1.48
CA ARG A 457 34.64 6.18 -2.00
C ARG A 457 33.86 7.32 -1.34
N ASP A 458 32.53 7.22 -1.29
CA ASP A 458 31.66 8.27 -0.77
C ASP A 458 31.79 8.44 0.74
N ILE A 459 32.06 7.36 1.49
CA ILE A 459 32.36 7.44 2.94
C ILE A 459 33.69 8.15 3.20
N ILE A 460 34.71 7.93 2.36
CA ILE A 460 36.03 8.57 2.53
C ILE A 460 36.01 10.04 2.11
N GLU A 461 35.20 10.41 1.12
CA GLU A 461 35.22 11.74 0.50
C GLU A 461 35.26 12.91 1.51
N PRO A 462 34.43 12.95 2.57
CA PRO A 462 34.45 14.04 3.56
C PRO A 462 35.75 14.10 4.38
N TYR A 463 36.49 12.98 4.43
CA TYR A 463 37.68 12.80 5.25
C TYR A 463 38.98 12.78 4.44
N LYS A 464 38.93 12.82 3.10
CA LYS A 464 40.11 12.71 2.22
C LYS A 464 41.21 13.73 2.50
N ASN A 465 40.86 14.92 3.01
CA ASN A 465 41.82 15.97 3.33
C ASN A 465 42.41 15.88 4.76
N LYS A 466 42.05 14.87 5.56
CA LYS A 466 42.55 14.69 6.92
C LYS A 466 43.97 14.10 6.97
N SER A 467 44.40 13.35 5.96
CA SER A 467 45.77 12.85 5.83
C SER A 467 46.11 12.57 4.36
N GLU A 468 47.40 12.57 4.03
CA GLU A 468 47.91 12.23 2.69
C GLU A 468 47.58 10.77 2.31
N GLU A 469 47.53 9.89 3.30
CA GLU A 469 47.15 8.48 3.14
C GLU A 469 45.67 8.31 2.77
N LEU A 470 44.76 9.05 3.41
CA LEU A 470 43.33 9.05 3.06
C LEU A 470 43.06 9.71 1.72
N HIS A 471 43.83 10.74 1.37
CA HIS A 471 43.75 11.37 0.06
C HIS A 471 44.13 10.37 -1.03
N LYS A 472 45.25 9.67 -0.86
CA LYS A 472 45.70 8.64 -1.79
C LYS A 472 44.71 7.49 -1.91
N LYS A 473 44.17 7.00 -0.78
CA LYS A 473 43.16 5.94 -0.77
C LYS A 473 41.86 6.36 -1.47
N TYR A 474 41.43 7.61 -1.28
CA TYR A 474 40.29 8.18 -2.01
C TYR A 474 40.54 8.22 -3.51
N GLU A 475 41.71 8.71 -3.96
CA GLU A 475 42.06 8.74 -5.39
C GLU A 475 42.15 7.33 -5.98
N GLU A 476 42.73 6.36 -5.26
CA GLU A 476 42.76 4.94 -5.68
C GLU A 476 41.35 4.35 -5.85
N LEU A 477 40.44 4.60 -4.90
CA LEU A 477 39.04 4.16 -4.99
C LEU A 477 38.25 4.92 -6.06
N ALA A 478 38.51 6.22 -6.23
CA ALA A 478 37.90 7.04 -7.26
C ALA A 478 38.32 6.59 -8.66
N ASP A 479 39.60 6.27 -8.85
CA ASP A 479 40.13 5.71 -10.10
C ASP A 479 39.63 4.28 -10.35
N LYS A 480 39.48 3.47 -9.31
CA LYS A 480 38.85 2.14 -9.41
C LYS A 480 37.37 2.26 -9.82
N CYS A 481 36.61 3.13 -9.18
CA CYS A 481 35.20 3.39 -9.52
C CYS A 481 35.06 3.97 -10.92
N LYS A 482 35.95 4.88 -11.34
CA LYS A 482 36.03 5.39 -12.71
C LYS A 482 36.28 4.24 -13.67
N LYS A 483 37.41 3.52 -13.59
CA LYS A 483 37.72 2.36 -14.46
C LYS A 483 36.60 1.29 -14.52
N GLU A 484 35.77 1.19 -13.48
CA GLU A 484 34.61 0.29 -13.41
C GLU A 484 33.29 0.84 -13.99
N ASP A 485 32.98 2.12 -13.76
CA ASP A 485 31.89 2.85 -14.46
C ASP A 485 32.11 2.82 -15.97
N GLU A 486 33.38 2.77 -16.32
CA GLU A 486 33.88 2.71 -17.64
C GLU A 486 33.67 1.30 -18.25
N THR A 487 33.90 0.19 -17.53
CA THR A 487 34.12 -1.16 -18.12
C THR A 487 32.91 -1.99 -18.54
N GLN A 488 31.65 -1.55 -18.42
CA GLN A 488 30.61 -2.13 -19.27
C GLN A 488 29.35 -1.28 -19.37
N LEU A 489 29.55 -0.01 -19.63
CA LEU A 489 28.46 0.77 -20.11
C LEU A 489 27.96 0.31 -21.50
N HIS A 490 26.98 -0.61 -21.50
CA HIS A 490 26.10 -0.79 -22.65
C HIS A 490 24.80 0.00 -22.54
N TYR A 491 24.61 0.77 -21.45
CA TYR A 491 23.67 1.90 -21.43
C TYR A 491 24.23 3.10 -20.63
N TRP A 492 24.81 4.07 -21.37
CA TRP A 492 24.91 5.53 -21.13
C TRP A 492 25.77 6.23 -20.01
N THR A 493 27.08 5.99 -19.95
CA THR A 493 28.24 6.74 -19.40
C THR A 493 29.60 6.16 -19.94
N PRO A 494 30.34 6.83 -20.85
CA PRO A 494 31.51 6.27 -21.55
C PRO A 494 32.68 5.80 -20.64
N LEU A 495 33.50 4.85 -21.11
CA LEU A 495 34.80 4.42 -20.51
C LEU A 495 35.83 5.57 -20.68
N ILE A 496 36.26 6.24 -19.59
CA ILE A 496 37.15 7.42 -19.48
C ILE A 496 38.52 7.05 -18.85
N ASP A 497 39.15 5.98 -19.34
CA ASP A 497 40.49 5.60 -18.90
C ASP A 497 41.57 6.47 -19.59
N ASP A 498 42.85 6.24 -19.24
CA ASP A 498 43.97 6.96 -19.85
C ASP A 498 44.02 6.79 -21.37
N ILE A 499 43.58 5.63 -21.88
CA ILE A 499 43.50 5.32 -23.32
C ILE A 499 42.41 6.18 -23.97
N TYR A 500 41.22 6.29 -23.37
CA TYR A 500 40.15 7.17 -23.83
C TYR A 500 40.62 8.63 -23.88
N LEU A 501 41.27 9.12 -22.82
CA LEU A 501 41.77 10.51 -22.78
C LEU A 501 42.84 10.77 -23.85
N GLU A 502 43.77 9.82 -24.04
CA GLU A 502 44.78 9.88 -25.10
C GLU A 502 44.11 9.93 -26.48
N TYR A 503 43.15 9.04 -26.73
CA TYR A 503 42.50 8.93 -28.03
C TYR A 503 41.51 10.06 -28.31
N ILE A 504 40.90 10.68 -27.29
CA ILE A 504 40.15 11.92 -27.46
C ILE A 504 41.05 13.04 -27.97
N ASP A 505 42.20 13.26 -27.34
CA ASP A 505 43.14 14.30 -27.75
C ASP A 505 43.66 14.02 -29.17
N LYS A 506 44.10 12.79 -29.41
CA LYS A 506 44.58 12.32 -30.71
C LYS A 506 43.52 12.47 -31.81
N PHE A 507 42.32 11.94 -31.64
CA PHE A 507 41.26 12.03 -32.65
C PHE A 507 40.71 13.45 -32.85
N SER A 508 40.81 14.32 -31.85
CA SER A 508 40.42 15.72 -31.98
C SER A 508 41.25 16.44 -33.06
N HIS A 509 42.53 16.09 -33.20
CA HIS A 509 43.48 16.72 -34.12
C HIS A 509 43.65 16.02 -35.48
N LEU A 510 43.21 14.76 -35.62
CA LEU A 510 43.34 13.98 -36.86
C LEU A 510 42.23 14.26 -37.89
N LYS A 511 42.47 14.01 -39.18
CA LYS A 511 41.38 13.96 -40.18
C LYS A 511 40.60 12.64 -40.07
N VAL A 512 39.37 12.60 -40.57
CA VAL A 512 38.53 11.38 -40.50
C VAL A 512 39.22 10.20 -41.18
N SER A 513 39.83 10.40 -42.35
CA SER A 513 40.67 9.38 -43.02
C SER A 513 41.79 8.80 -42.14
N ASP A 514 42.43 9.64 -41.31
CA ASP A 514 43.52 9.23 -40.43
C ASP A 514 42.99 8.50 -39.19
N ILE A 515 41.82 8.92 -38.67
CA ILE A 515 41.10 8.21 -37.60
C ILE A 515 40.73 6.80 -38.08
N ILE A 516 40.16 6.66 -39.27
CA ILE A 516 39.79 5.37 -39.88
C ILE A 516 41.01 4.45 -40.02
N ASN A 517 42.13 4.98 -40.51
CA ASN A 517 43.38 4.21 -40.61
C ASN A 517 43.90 3.77 -39.24
N GLU A 518 43.73 4.60 -38.21
CA GLU A 518 44.11 4.25 -36.84
C GLU A 518 43.21 3.15 -36.28
N LEU A 519 41.89 3.25 -36.47
CA LEU A 519 40.92 2.24 -36.04
C LEU A 519 41.20 0.87 -36.70
N ARG A 520 41.68 0.85 -37.96
CA ARG A 520 42.04 -0.38 -38.69
C ARG A 520 43.30 -1.08 -38.18
N LYS A 521 44.15 -0.40 -37.40
CA LYS A 521 45.37 -1.01 -36.84
C LYS A 521 45.08 -1.97 -35.69
N HIS A 522 43.92 -1.85 -35.06
CA HIS A 522 43.50 -2.68 -33.95
C HIS A 522 42.80 -3.93 -34.48
N GLU A 523 43.46 -5.09 -34.36
CA GLU A 523 42.91 -6.39 -34.81
C GLU A 523 41.66 -6.79 -34.01
N GLU A 524 41.58 -6.41 -32.72
CA GLU A 524 40.39 -6.52 -31.87
C GLU A 524 39.96 -5.11 -31.41
N PRO A 525 38.64 -4.83 -31.28
CA PRO A 525 38.16 -3.50 -30.91
C PRO A 525 38.45 -3.19 -29.44
N ASP A 526 39.06 -2.04 -29.19
CA ASP A 526 39.18 -1.47 -27.85
C ASP A 526 37.98 -0.56 -27.54
N TYR A 527 37.26 -0.84 -26.45
CA TYR A 527 36.06 -0.10 -26.04
C TYR A 527 36.36 1.34 -25.61
N SER A 528 37.53 1.61 -25.04
CA SER A 528 37.97 2.96 -24.66
C SER A 528 38.21 3.81 -25.89
N ILE A 529 38.86 3.24 -26.92
CA ILE A 529 39.03 3.88 -28.22
C ILE A 529 37.66 4.11 -28.90
N ALA A 530 36.73 3.16 -28.75
CA ALA A 530 35.39 3.28 -29.33
C ALA A 530 34.54 4.37 -28.66
N ASN A 531 34.65 4.51 -27.34
CA ASN A 531 34.03 5.58 -26.57
C ASN A 531 34.68 6.94 -26.88
N ALA A 532 36.00 6.99 -27.07
CA ALA A 532 36.70 8.20 -27.48
C ALA A 532 36.22 8.67 -28.87
N LEU A 533 36.06 7.73 -29.81
CA LEU A 533 35.45 7.99 -31.12
C LEU A 533 34.04 8.59 -30.96
N GLU A 534 33.17 7.97 -30.17
CA GLU A 534 31.82 8.46 -29.89
C GLU A 534 31.83 9.91 -29.38
N GLN A 535 32.69 10.21 -28.40
CA GLN A 535 32.79 11.54 -27.81
C GLN A 535 33.34 12.59 -28.78
N VAL A 536 34.33 12.24 -29.61
CA VAL A 536 34.90 13.15 -30.60
C VAL A 536 33.89 13.48 -31.69
N ILE A 537 33.05 12.51 -32.08
CA ILE A 537 31.92 12.74 -32.99
C ILE A 537 30.90 13.70 -32.36
N LYS A 538 30.53 13.51 -31.09
CA LYS A 538 29.62 14.40 -30.36
C LYS A 538 30.17 15.83 -30.21
N ASN A 539 31.48 15.96 -30.06
CA ASN A 539 32.17 17.24 -29.91
C ASN A 539 32.23 18.02 -31.22
N ASN A 540 32.51 17.34 -32.35
CA ASN A 540 32.65 17.97 -33.67
C ASN A 540 31.91 17.19 -34.76
N PRO A 541 30.56 17.20 -34.78
CA PRO A 541 29.78 16.35 -35.68
C PRO A 541 29.97 16.71 -37.15
N GLU A 542 30.11 17.99 -37.48
CA GLU A 542 30.27 18.48 -38.87
C GLU A 542 31.50 17.88 -39.57
N LYS A 543 32.57 17.61 -38.81
CA LYS A 543 33.79 16.94 -39.29
C LYS A 543 33.51 15.54 -39.82
N PHE A 544 32.60 14.80 -39.17
CA PHE A 544 32.33 13.40 -39.49
C PHE A 544 31.21 13.22 -40.51
N MET A 545 30.22 14.13 -40.58
CA MET A 545 29.06 13.96 -41.47
C MET A 545 29.43 13.80 -42.95
N LYS A 546 30.51 14.45 -43.41
CA LYS A 546 30.93 14.41 -44.82
C LYS A 546 31.60 13.09 -45.24
N GLU A 547 32.18 12.36 -44.30
CA GLU A 547 33.01 11.15 -44.54
C GLU A 547 32.42 9.95 -43.77
N ILE A 548 31.14 10.01 -43.42
CA ILE A 548 30.51 9.01 -42.55
C ILE A 548 30.39 7.63 -43.21
N ASP A 549 30.29 7.58 -44.53
CA ASP A 549 30.23 6.33 -45.28
C ASP A 549 31.59 5.61 -45.38
N ASP A 550 32.70 6.26 -45.02
CA ASP A 550 34.01 5.59 -44.97
C ASP A 550 34.15 4.64 -43.76
N PHE A 551 33.21 4.68 -42.81
CA PHE A 551 33.15 3.78 -41.65
C PHE A 551 32.54 2.38 -41.96
N ILE A 552 32.11 2.13 -43.21
CA ILE A 552 31.48 0.86 -43.63
C ILE A 552 32.40 -0.37 -43.37
N ASP A 553 33.71 -0.21 -43.55
CA ASP A 553 34.70 -1.31 -43.44
C ASP A 553 35.44 -1.32 -42.09
N ILE A 554 34.87 -0.70 -41.06
CA ILE A 554 35.45 -0.63 -39.71
C ILE A 554 34.80 -1.66 -38.79
N HIS A 555 35.51 -2.08 -37.74
CA HIS A 555 35.02 -3.08 -36.79
C HIS A 555 33.63 -2.71 -36.21
N PRO A 556 32.68 -3.66 -36.09
CA PRO A 556 31.29 -3.38 -35.71
C PRO A 556 31.08 -2.60 -34.40
N VAL A 557 31.95 -2.80 -33.39
CA VAL A 557 31.91 -2.02 -32.13
C VAL A 557 32.08 -0.52 -32.36
N TYR A 558 32.95 -0.11 -33.29
CA TYR A 558 33.11 1.32 -33.64
C TYR A 558 31.93 1.84 -34.46
N GLN A 559 31.31 0.98 -35.28
CA GLN A 559 30.10 1.31 -36.04
C GLN A 559 28.89 1.51 -35.11
N GLU A 560 28.74 0.64 -34.10
CA GLU A 560 27.76 0.76 -33.02
C GLU A 560 27.91 2.11 -32.30
N ARG A 561 29.13 2.45 -31.84
CA ARG A 561 29.41 3.73 -31.19
C ARG A 561 29.18 4.94 -32.10
N LEU A 562 29.47 4.83 -33.39
CA LEU A 562 29.12 5.85 -34.38
C LEU A 562 27.60 6.04 -34.48
N ILE A 563 26.83 4.97 -34.59
CA ILE A 563 25.35 5.02 -34.65
C ILE A 563 24.78 5.59 -33.34
N GLY A 564 25.30 5.15 -32.19
CA GLY A 564 25.00 5.71 -30.88
C GLY A 564 25.25 7.22 -30.82
N ALA A 565 26.43 7.69 -31.24
CA ALA A 565 26.74 9.13 -31.32
C ALA A 565 25.72 9.89 -32.17
N LEU A 566 25.33 9.37 -33.33
CA LEU A 566 24.33 9.98 -34.19
C LEU A 566 22.97 10.11 -33.49
N HIS A 567 22.53 9.05 -32.80
CA HIS A 567 21.29 9.05 -32.03
C HIS A 567 21.33 10.11 -30.92
N VAL A 568 22.43 10.21 -30.18
CA VAL A 568 22.62 11.26 -29.15
C VAL A 568 22.55 12.66 -29.74
N LEU A 569 23.21 12.86 -30.89
CA LEU A 569 23.23 14.16 -31.58
C LEU A 569 21.83 14.58 -32.01
N LEU A 570 20.99 13.64 -32.47
CA LEU A 570 19.59 13.90 -32.77
C LEU A 570 18.80 14.36 -31.55
N LEU A 571 19.08 13.85 -30.36
CA LEU A 571 18.42 14.25 -29.11
C LEU A 571 18.93 15.60 -28.57
N SER A 572 20.14 16.00 -28.95
CA SER A 572 20.76 17.23 -28.46
C SER A 572 20.10 18.50 -29.00
N LYS A 573 20.30 19.64 -28.32
CA LYS A 573 19.89 20.97 -28.80
C LYS A 573 20.83 21.55 -29.86
N LYS A 574 21.91 20.85 -30.23
CA LYS A 574 22.87 21.34 -31.23
C LYS A 574 22.24 21.27 -32.63
N VAL A 575 22.40 22.33 -33.42
CA VAL A 575 21.97 22.33 -34.83
C VAL A 575 23.04 21.59 -35.64
N VAL A 576 22.73 20.38 -36.08
CA VAL A 576 23.61 19.55 -36.91
C VAL A 576 22.88 19.22 -38.21
N LEU A 577 23.57 19.39 -39.34
CA LEU A 577 23.08 18.98 -40.65
C LEU A 577 23.45 17.52 -40.90
N PHE A 578 22.46 16.63 -40.92
CA PHE A 578 22.64 15.21 -41.19
C PHE A 578 22.59 14.93 -42.70
N ASP A 579 23.62 14.27 -43.23
CA ASP A 579 23.63 13.75 -44.60
C ASP A 579 22.96 12.37 -44.63
N TRP A 580 21.63 12.38 -44.76
CA TRP A 580 20.83 11.15 -44.73
C TRP A 580 21.14 10.18 -45.87
N GLU A 581 21.64 10.65 -47.02
CA GLU A 581 22.08 9.77 -48.11
C GLU A 581 23.18 8.84 -47.62
N LYS A 582 24.22 9.42 -47.02
CA LYS A 582 25.39 8.69 -46.52
C LYS A 582 25.08 7.87 -45.29
N ILE A 583 24.27 8.40 -44.37
CA ILE A 583 23.85 7.68 -43.15
C ILE A 583 23.07 6.43 -43.53
N LEU A 584 22.08 6.54 -44.42
CA LEU A 584 21.28 5.39 -44.85
C LEU A 584 22.11 4.38 -45.64
N LYS A 585 23.07 4.83 -46.46
CA LYS A 585 24.05 3.96 -47.13
C LYS A 585 24.89 3.17 -46.10
N LEU A 586 25.43 3.83 -45.09
CA LEU A 586 26.20 3.20 -44.01
C LEU A 586 25.33 2.18 -43.25
N VAL A 587 24.17 2.60 -42.77
CA VAL A 587 23.23 1.75 -42.01
C VAL A 587 22.83 0.53 -42.82
N LYS A 588 22.54 0.70 -44.12
CA LYS A 588 22.23 -0.39 -45.03
C LYS A 588 23.38 -1.40 -45.06
N GLU A 589 24.59 -0.97 -45.37
CA GLU A 589 25.75 -1.87 -45.45
C GLU A 589 26.03 -2.60 -44.12
N ILE A 590 25.90 -1.92 -42.97
CA ILE A 590 26.04 -2.53 -41.64
C ILE A 590 25.00 -3.64 -41.45
N ILE A 591 23.74 -3.37 -41.73
CA ILE A 591 22.67 -4.38 -41.60
C ILE A 591 22.92 -5.55 -42.57
N TYR A 592 23.47 -5.32 -43.76
CA TYR A 592 23.78 -6.40 -44.69
C TYR A 592 24.89 -7.34 -44.16
N ARG A 593 25.87 -6.80 -43.43
CA ARG A 593 27.02 -7.56 -42.92
C ARG A 593 26.76 -8.21 -41.56
N ASP A 594 26.14 -7.49 -40.64
CA ASP A 594 26.01 -7.83 -39.22
C ASP A 594 24.56 -8.05 -38.77
N ASN A 595 23.67 -8.55 -39.65
CA ASN A 595 22.24 -8.75 -39.38
C ASN A 595 21.87 -9.70 -38.20
N ASN A 596 22.86 -10.25 -37.50
CA ASN A 596 22.71 -11.17 -36.38
C ASN A 596 23.06 -10.55 -35.02
N LYS A 597 23.64 -9.34 -34.97
CA LYS A 597 24.00 -8.67 -33.71
C LYS A 597 22.84 -7.80 -33.23
N GLU A 598 22.20 -8.21 -32.14
CA GLU A 598 21.01 -7.54 -31.58
C GLU A 598 21.31 -6.09 -31.18
N ASP A 599 22.48 -5.81 -30.58
CA ASP A 599 22.86 -4.46 -30.10
C ASP A 599 22.96 -3.43 -31.24
N VAL A 600 23.59 -3.81 -32.36
CA VAL A 600 23.73 -2.93 -33.54
C VAL A 600 22.35 -2.63 -34.15
N LEU A 601 21.49 -3.65 -34.29
CA LEU A 601 20.13 -3.45 -34.79
C LEU A 601 19.29 -2.57 -33.85
N PHE A 602 19.53 -2.70 -32.55
CA PHE A 602 18.85 -1.94 -31.53
C PHE A 602 19.19 -0.44 -31.59
N ASP A 603 20.47 -0.08 -31.72
CA ASP A 603 20.89 1.31 -31.88
C ASP A 603 20.46 1.91 -33.23
N ILE A 604 20.46 1.11 -34.31
CA ILE A 604 19.91 1.54 -35.59
C ILE A 604 18.41 1.84 -35.48
N ALA A 605 17.64 0.96 -34.83
CA ALA A 605 16.21 1.16 -34.64
C ALA A 605 15.95 2.44 -33.84
N ARG A 606 16.75 2.73 -32.80
CA ARG A 606 16.68 4.00 -32.06
C ARG A 606 16.95 5.21 -32.94
N LEU A 607 18.04 5.19 -33.70
CA LEU A 607 18.41 6.26 -34.61
C LEU A 607 17.26 6.56 -35.59
N ILE A 608 16.72 5.52 -36.23
CA ILE A 608 15.64 5.62 -37.22
C ILE A 608 14.35 6.14 -36.58
N ASN A 609 13.95 5.59 -35.43
CA ASN A 609 12.72 6.00 -34.76
C ASN A 609 12.73 7.50 -34.43
N HIS A 610 13.81 7.98 -33.81
CA HIS A 610 13.94 9.40 -33.47
C HIS A 610 14.03 10.31 -34.71
N ALA A 611 14.67 9.84 -35.78
CA ALA A 611 14.74 10.58 -37.04
C ALA A 611 13.37 10.71 -37.73
N LEU A 612 12.57 9.65 -37.70
CA LEU A 612 11.21 9.60 -38.22
C LEU A 612 10.26 10.50 -37.42
N GLU A 613 10.31 10.43 -36.08
CA GLU A 613 9.50 11.29 -35.19
C GLU A 613 9.74 12.77 -35.44
N LYS A 614 11.01 13.15 -35.63
CA LYS A 614 11.43 14.53 -35.94
C LYS A 614 11.26 14.92 -37.41
N ASN A 615 10.80 14.00 -38.27
CA ASN A 615 10.63 14.20 -39.71
C ASN A 615 11.90 14.71 -40.41
N LEU A 616 13.06 14.15 -40.08
CA LEU A 616 14.36 14.62 -40.58
C LEU A 616 14.79 13.96 -41.88
N ILE A 617 14.30 12.76 -42.18
CA ILE A 617 14.64 11.99 -43.38
C ILE A 617 13.78 12.46 -44.56
N PRO A 618 14.37 12.87 -45.71
CA PRO A 618 13.62 13.21 -46.92
C PRO A 618 12.81 12.03 -47.47
N ILE A 619 11.62 12.31 -48.00
CA ILE A 619 10.68 11.30 -48.52
C ILE A 619 11.24 10.49 -49.71
N ASP A 620 12.22 11.05 -50.41
CA ASP A 620 12.90 10.39 -51.54
C ASP A 620 13.58 9.07 -51.12
N TYR A 621 13.96 8.94 -49.85
CA TYR A 621 14.61 7.75 -49.29
C TYR A 621 13.66 6.67 -48.77
N LYS A 622 12.36 6.73 -49.13
CA LYS A 622 11.35 5.79 -48.62
C LYS A 622 11.70 4.33 -48.88
N ASN A 623 12.28 4.01 -50.05
CA ASN A 623 12.56 2.64 -50.45
C ASN A 623 13.75 2.08 -49.66
N GLU A 624 14.81 2.88 -49.53
CA GLU A 624 16.01 2.58 -48.77
C GLU A 624 15.67 2.38 -47.29
N LEU A 625 14.82 3.25 -46.75
CA LEU A 625 14.39 3.17 -45.36
C LEU A 625 13.51 1.95 -45.10
N TRP A 626 12.59 1.63 -46.02
CA TRP A 626 11.79 0.41 -45.91
C TRP A 626 12.65 -0.86 -45.92
N GLU A 627 13.64 -0.92 -46.81
CA GLU A 627 14.54 -2.06 -46.90
C GLU A 627 15.32 -2.29 -45.58
N ILE A 628 15.72 -1.21 -44.92
CA ILE A 628 16.35 -1.25 -43.59
C ILE A 628 15.36 -1.78 -42.54
N ILE A 629 14.15 -1.23 -42.48
CA ILE A 629 13.15 -1.61 -41.48
C ILE A 629 12.71 -3.07 -41.67
N ASP A 630 12.45 -3.51 -42.90
CA ASP A 630 12.07 -4.90 -43.18
C ASP A 630 13.14 -5.90 -42.73
N ARG A 631 14.42 -5.55 -42.87
CA ARG A 631 15.54 -6.37 -42.38
C ARG A 631 15.60 -6.46 -40.86
N ILE A 632 15.40 -5.34 -40.17
CA ILE A 632 15.32 -5.31 -38.71
C ILE A 632 14.16 -6.22 -38.25
N LEU A 633 12.99 -6.09 -38.88
CA LEU A 633 11.81 -6.90 -38.60
C LEU A 633 12.06 -8.40 -38.83
N ASN A 634 12.69 -8.79 -39.95
CA ASN A 634 13.01 -10.18 -40.26
C ASN A 634 13.92 -10.86 -39.20
N ASN A 635 14.66 -10.09 -38.39
CA ASN A 635 15.42 -10.65 -37.28
C ASN A 635 14.50 -11.21 -36.16
N LEU A 636 13.31 -10.61 -35.96
CA LEU A 636 12.34 -11.03 -34.95
C LEU A 636 11.76 -12.43 -35.19
N ASP A 637 11.89 -12.98 -36.40
CA ASP A 637 11.41 -14.32 -36.75
C ASP A 637 12.41 -15.44 -36.42
N LYS A 638 13.61 -15.10 -35.93
CA LYS A 638 14.62 -16.08 -35.51
C LYS A 638 14.26 -16.67 -34.13
N PRO A 639 14.48 -17.98 -33.90
CA PRO A 639 14.18 -18.62 -32.61
C PRO A 639 15.07 -18.03 -31.51
N LYS A 640 14.47 -17.45 -30.47
CA LYS A 640 15.18 -16.94 -29.29
C LYS A 640 15.47 -18.08 -28.30
N THR A 641 16.68 -18.11 -27.76
CA THR A 641 17.15 -19.15 -26.80
C THR A 641 16.76 -18.88 -25.35
N ASN A 642 16.28 -17.69 -25.01
CA ASN A 642 15.87 -17.32 -23.65
C ASN A 642 14.41 -16.85 -23.63
N ASN A 643 13.49 -17.78 -23.41
CA ASN A 643 12.18 -17.43 -22.86
C ASN A 643 12.36 -17.22 -21.35
N LYS A 644 12.85 -16.03 -20.94
CA LYS A 644 12.44 -15.53 -19.62
C LYS A 644 10.92 -15.44 -19.70
N GLN A 645 10.20 -16.31 -19.00
CA GLN A 645 8.76 -16.16 -18.83
C GLN A 645 8.54 -14.78 -18.22
N ILE A 646 8.03 -13.88 -19.05
CA ILE A 646 7.63 -12.54 -18.67
C ILE A 646 6.30 -12.70 -17.92
N GLU A 647 6.36 -13.22 -16.69
CA GLU A 647 5.18 -13.46 -15.85
C GLU A 647 4.80 -12.23 -14.99
N TYR A 648 5.59 -11.15 -15.03
CA TYR A 648 5.42 -9.99 -14.11
C TYR A 648 5.34 -8.59 -14.76
N THR A 649 5.00 -8.42 -16.04
CA THR A 649 5.05 -7.07 -16.69
C THR A 649 3.69 -6.46 -17.00
N TYR A 650 3.07 -5.86 -15.99
CA TYR A 650 2.12 -4.76 -16.23
C TYR A 650 2.63 -3.41 -15.69
N PHE A 651 3.68 -3.43 -14.88
CA PHE A 651 4.37 -2.25 -14.36
C PHE A 651 5.41 -1.74 -15.38
N HIS A 652 5.44 -0.42 -15.61
CA HIS A 652 6.42 0.26 -16.48
C HIS A 652 6.49 -0.26 -17.94
N ILE A 653 5.36 -0.65 -18.52
CA ILE A 653 5.29 -1.20 -19.88
C ILE A 653 5.93 -0.28 -20.95
N ASP A 654 5.89 1.03 -20.71
CA ASP A 654 6.53 2.08 -21.51
C ASP A 654 8.05 1.93 -21.55
N ALA A 655 8.70 1.65 -20.42
CA ALA A 655 10.14 1.42 -20.35
C ALA A 655 10.53 0.10 -21.04
N PHE A 656 9.69 -0.93 -20.95
CA PHE A 656 9.93 -2.24 -21.59
C PHE A 656 9.81 -2.20 -23.12
N ILE A 657 8.90 -1.39 -23.66
CA ILE A 657 8.74 -1.21 -25.10
C ILE A 657 10.03 -0.68 -25.74
N ILE A 658 10.67 0.32 -25.12
CA ILE A 658 11.86 0.99 -25.69
C ILE A 658 13.20 0.33 -25.31
N SER A 659 13.17 -0.66 -24.41
CA SER A 659 14.35 -1.42 -23.96
C SER A 659 14.53 -2.75 -24.69
N THR A 660 13.62 -3.11 -25.61
CA THR A 660 13.72 -4.36 -26.38
C THR A 660 13.81 -4.10 -27.88
N LEU A 661 14.59 -4.93 -28.58
CA LEU A 661 14.66 -4.86 -30.05
C LEU A 661 13.29 -5.12 -30.68
N GLU A 662 12.49 -6.03 -30.12
CA GLU A 662 11.13 -6.31 -30.56
C GLU A 662 10.27 -5.04 -30.54
N GLY A 663 10.19 -4.35 -29.39
CA GLY A 663 9.41 -3.14 -29.26
C GLY A 663 9.88 -2.05 -30.21
N LEU A 664 11.18 -1.75 -30.25
CA LEU A 664 11.75 -0.75 -31.15
C LEU A 664 11.50 -1.03 -32.63
N SER A 665 11.53 -2.31 -33.04
CA SER A 665 11.32 -2.71 -34.44
C SER A 665 9.87 -2.49 -34.88
N ILE A 666 8.90 -2.84 -34.03
CA ILE A 666 7.48 -2.58 -34.31
C ILE A 666 7.20 -1.07 -34.28
N ILE A 667 7.86 -0.31 -33.39
CA ILE A 667 7.82 1.16 -33.42
C ILE A 667 8.34 1.70 -34.76
N SER A 668 9.47 1.20 -35.27
CA SER A 668 10.02 1.61 -36.58
C SER A 668 9.01 1.42 -37.70
N LEU A 669 8.32 0.28 -37.72
CA LEU A 669 7.26 -0.01 -38.69
C LEU A 669 6.11 1.01 -38.64
N ILE A 670 5.60 1.32 -37.45
CA ILE A 670 4.48 2.26 -37.28
C ILE A 670 4.92 3.70 -37.57
N LEU A 671 6.10 4.11 -37.11
CA LEU A 671 6.64 5.45 -37.38
C LEU A 671 6.92 5.66 -38.86
N TYR A 672 7.37 4.64 -39.58
CA TYR A 672 7.56 4.72 -41.04
C TYR A 672 6.24 4.97 -41.76
N LEU A 673 5.18 4.25 -41.40
CA LEU A 673 3.83 4.49 -41.93
C LEU A 673 3.31 5.89 -41.59
N TYR A 674 3.51 6.35 -40.35
CA TYR A 674 3.13 7.69 -39.90
C TYR A 674 3.87 8.77 -40.70
N TRP A 675 5.17 8.60 -40.89
CA TRP A 675 6.02 9.50 -41.68
C TRP A 675 5.61 9.53 -43.15
N LEU A 676 5.32 8.38 -43.77
CA LEU A 676 4.79 8.33 -45.13
C LEU A 676 3.48 9.11 -45.23
N LYS A 677 2.55 8.90 -44.29
CA LYS A 677 1.26 9.62 -44.27
C LYS A 677 1.46 11.13 -44.13
N LYS A 678 2.30 11.56 -43.20
CA LYS A 678 2.59 12.98 -42.92
C LYS A 678 3.21 13.71 -44.12
N ASN A 679 4.02 13.02 -44.92
CA ASN A 679 4.64 13.57 -46.13
C ASN A 679 3.85 13.30 -47.43
N ASN A 680 2.57 12.92 -47.32
CA ASN A 680 1.69 12.59 -48.47
C ASN A 680 2.24 11.44 -49.36
N GLY A 681 3.07 10.56 -48.79
CA GLY A 681 3.64 9.40 -49.49
C GLY A 681 2.66 8.24 -49.67
N ILE A 682 1.58 8.20 -48.87
CA ILE A 682 0.50 7.21 -48.96
C ILE A 682 -0.86 7.85 -48.72
N GLU A 683 -1.89 7.35 -49.40
CA GLU A 683 -3.28 7.73 -49.12
C GLU A 683 -3.84 6.91 -47.95
N ASN A 684 -3.63 5.59 -47.97
CA ASN A 684 -4.03 4.63 -46.95
C ASN A 684 -3.16 3.37 -47.05
N LEU A 685 -3.36 2.39 -46.17
CA LEU A 685 -2.50 1.20 -46.13
C LEU A 685 -2.62 0.31 -47.37
N ASN A 686 -3.72 0.39 -48.14
CA ASN A 686 -3.84 -0.38 -49.39
C ASN A 686 -2.95 0.16 -50.51
N SER A 687 -2.43 1.38 -50.38
CA SER A 687 -1.45 1.94 -51.32
C SER A 687 -0.05 1.33 -51.15
N ILE A 688 0.20 0.59 -50.07
CA ILE A 688 1.51 0.03 -49.73
C ILE A 688 1.38 -1.40 -49.13
N PRO A 689 0.91 -2.37 -49.93
CA PRO A 689 0.53 -3.69 -49.44
C PRO A 689 1.67 -4.42 -48.73
N GLU A 690 2.92 -4.28 -49.16
CA GLU A 690 4.09 -4.92 -48.56
C GLU A 690 4.32 -4.51 -47.10
N VAL A 691 4.08 -3.25 -46.75
CA VAL A 691 4.22 -2.74 -45.38
C VAL A 691 3.01 -3.12 -44.54
N LYS A 692 1.82 -3.03 -45.15
CA LYS A 692 0.56 -3.46 -44.52
C LYS A 692 0.60 -4.93 -44.13
N ASP A 693 1.09 -5.80 -45.02
CA ASP A 693 1.20 -7.23 -44.79
C ASP A 693 2.14 -7.54 -43.62
N LYS A 694 3.24 -6.78 -43.47
CA LYS A 694 4.15 -6.90 -42.32
C LYS A 694 3.51 -6.43 -41.01
N LEU A 695 2.78 -5.31 -41.04
CA LEU A 695 2.03 -4.81 -39.90
C LEU A 695 1.01 -5.86 -39.43
N GLU A 696 0.21 -6.41 -40.35
CA GLU A 696 -0.75 -7.46 -40.02
C GLU A 696 -0.07 -8.76 -39.59
N TYR A 697 1.05 -9.15 -40.21
CA TYR A 697 1.80 -10.36 -39.86
C TYR A 697 2.23 -10.37 -38.39
N TYR A 698 2.92 -9.33 -37.92
CA TYR A 698 3.40 -9.31 -36.53
C TYR A 698 2.25 -9.22 -35.52
N LEU A 699 1.17 -8.50 -35.83
CA LEU A 699 -0.02 -8.50 -34.99
C LEU A 699 -0.71 -9.87 -34.95
N ASN A 700 -0.81 -10.57 -36.08
CA ASN A 700 -1.44 -11.89 -36.18
C ASN A 700 -0.59 -13.02 -35.58
N LYS A 701 0.74 -12.85 -35.54
CA LYS A 701 1.66 -13.83 -34.95
C LYS A 701 1.37 -14.06 -33.47
N GLN A 702 0.84 -13.06 -32.78
CA GLN A 702 0.46 -13.10 -31.36
C GLN A 702 1.52 -13.75 -30.48
N THR A 703 2.79 -13.32 -30.62
CA THR A 703 3.92 -13.98 -29.96
C THR A 703 4.31 -13.37 -28.62
N SER A 704 3.91 -12.13 -28.34
CA SER A 704 4.46 -11.36 -27.22
C SER A 704 3.55 -10.21 -26.80
N ILE A 705 3.53 -9.94 -25.49
CA ILE A 705 2.81 -8.81 -24.87
C ILE A 705 3.36 -7.47 -25.39
N ILE A 706 4.68 -7.39 -25.63
CA ILE A 706 5.35 -6.16 -26.09
C ILE A 706 4.80 -5.70 -27.44
N THR A 707 4.63 -6.63 -28.38
CA THR A 707 4.01 -6.32 -29.68
C THR A 707 2.64 -5.65 -29.49
N HIS A 708 1.75 -6.26 -28.71
CA HIS A 708 0.41 -5.70 -28.44
C HIS A 708 0.48 -4.35 -27.73
N ALA A 709 1.41 -4.18 -26.79
CA ALA A 709 1.64 -2.93 -26.09
C ALA A 709 2.03 -1.79 -27.05
N VAL A 710 2.91 -2.04 -28.03
CA VAL A 710 3.27 -1.05 -29.06
C VAL A 710 2.05 -0.65 -29.92
N TYR A 711 1.21 -1.61 -30.33
CA TYR A 711 -0.01 -1.30 -31.07
C TYR A 711 -1.00 -0.45 -30.26
N GLY A 712 -1.15 -0.75 -28.96
CA GLY A 712 -1.97 0.04 -28.05
C GLY A 712 -1.42 1.46 -27.86
N LEU A 713 -0.11 1.58 -27.62
CA LEU A 713 0.61 2.85 -27.45
C LEU A 713 0.41 3.78 -28.66
N TYR A 714 0.53 3.25 -29.88
CA TYR A 714 0.44 4.03 -31.12
C TYR A 714 -0.96 4.05 -31.76
N LEU A 715 -2.03 3.75 -31.01
CA LEU A 715 -3.38 3.63 -31.58
C LEU A 715 -3.86 4.91 -32.30
N HIS A 716 -3.62 6.10 -31.73
CA HIS A 716 -3.96 7.37 -32.40
C HIS A 716 -3.21 7.55 -33.71
N SER A 717 -1.92 7.21 -33.73
CA SER A 717 -1.08 7.26 -34.93
C SER A 717 -1.61 6.30 -36.01
N LEU A 718 -2.00 5.08 -35.64
CA LEU A 718 -2.60 4.09 -36.54
C LEU A 718 -3.93 4.61 -37.12
N SER A 719 -4.79 5.19 -36.28
CA SER A 719 -6.06 5.78 -36.71
C SER A 719 -5.86 6.94 -37.70
N TYR A 720 -4.83 7.78 -37.47
CA TYR A 720 -4.43 8.84 -38.40
C TYR A 720 -3.90 8.31 -39.74
N ILE A 721 -3.14 7.21 -39.71
CA ILE A 721 -2.62 6.55 -40.93
C ILE A 721 -3.78 5.99 -41.76
N ASP A 722 -4.62 5.14 -41.16
CA ASP A 722 -5.76 4.50 -41.82
C ASP A 722 -6.86 4.10 -40.82
N LYS A 723 -7.84 4.99 -40.65
CA LYS A 723 -8.98 4.81 -39.75
C LYS A 723 -9.80 3.55 -40.04
N HIS A 724 -9.93 3.14 -41.30
CA HIS A 724 -10.71 1.95 -41.66
C HIS A 724 -9.97 0.68 -41.25
N TRP A 725 -8.67 0.62 -41.50
CA TRP A 725 -7.84 -0.50 -41.07
C TRP A 725 -7.80 -0.61 -39.54
N THR A 726 -7.57 0.49 -38.82
CA THR A 726 -7.52 0.49 -37.36
C THR A 726 -8.80 -0.03 -36.76
N LYS A 727 -9.96 0.43 -37.26
CA LYS A 727 -11.28 -0.05 -36.82
C LYS A 727 -11.42 -1.56 -36.99
N ASN A 728 -10.93 -2.13 -38.10
CA ASN A 728 -11.01 -3.57 -38.35
C ASN A 728 -10.07 -4.39 -37.47
N MET A 729 -8.99 -3.77 -36.96
CA MET A 729 -7.96 -4.45 -36.16
C MET A 729 -8.10 -4.26 -34.64
N ILE A 730 -9.06 -3.46 -34.15
CA ILE A 730 -9.25 -3.17 -32.71
C ILE A 730 -9.24 -4.45 -31.86
N TYR A 731 -10.05 -5.45 -32.19
CA TYR A 731 -10.14 -6.68 -31.39
C TYR A 731 -8.92 -7.60 -31.54
N LYS A 732 -8.06 -7.37 -32.53
CA LYS A 732 -6.75 -8.05 -32.60
C LYS A 732 -5.70 -7.32 -31.79
N ILE A 733 -5.70 -5.98 -31.82
CA ILE A 733 -4.82 -5.15 -30.99
C ILE A 733 -5.14 -5.41 -29.51
N PHE A 734 -6.40 -5.25 -29.14
CA PHE A 734 -6.93 -5.54 -27.80
C PHE A 734 -7.55 -6.95 -27.78
N SER A 735 -6.69 -7.96 -27.91
CA SER A 735 -7.10 -9.36 -28.02
C SER A 735 -7.75 -9.89 -26.74
N THR A 736 -9.08 -9.94 -26.70
CA THR A 736 -9.85 -10.48 -25.55
C THR A 736 -9.62 -11.98 -25.33
N ASP A 737 -9.14 -12.70 -26.34
CA ASP A 737 -8.84 -14.15 -26.26
C ASP A 737 -7.62 -14.45 -25.37
N ASN A 738 -6.76 -13.45 -25.14
CA ASN A 738 -5.58 -13.56 -24.27
C ASN A 738 -5.48 -12.31 -23.38
N LYS A 739 -5.68 -12.49 -22.07
CA LYS A 739 -5.65 -11.40 -21.09
C LYS A 739 -4.33 -10.64 -21.08
N GLY A 740 -3.19 -11.31 -21.26
CA GLY A 740 -1.87 -10.66 -21.28
C GLY A 740 -1.71 -9.71 -22.47
N TYR A 741 -2.17 -10.12 -23.65
CA TYR A 741 -2.16 -9.27 -24.85
C TYR A 741 -3.14 -8.12 -24.72
N PHE A 742 -4.34 -8.37 -24.20
CA PHE A 742 -5.32 -7.32 -23.90
C PHE A 742 -4.73 -6.26 -22.97
N PHE A 743 -4.24 -6.66 -21.80
CA PHE A 743 -3.75 -5.73 -20.79
C PHE A 743 -2.43 -5.06 -21.20
N GLY A 744 -1.57 -5.73 -21.97
CA GLY A 744 -0.39 -5.10 -22.56
C GLY A 744 -0.76 -3.93 -23.48
N ALA A 745 -1.68 -4.15 -24.43
CA ALA A 745 -2.19 -3.10 -25.29
C ALA A 745 -2.95 -2.01 -24.51
N TRP A 746 -3.79 -2.42 -23.56
CA TRP A 746 -4.64 -1.52 -22.78
C TRP A 746 -3.85 -0.58 -21.88
N CYS A 747 -2.91 -1.11 -21.08
CA CYS A 747 -2.09 -0.30 -20.19
C CYS A 747 -1.22 0.69 -20.98
N ALA A 748 -0.64 0.26 -22.10
CA ALA A 748 0.16 1.13 -22.95
C ALA A 748 -0.68 2.21 -23.65
N TYR A 749 -1.91 1.87 -24.08
CA TYR A 749 -2.85 2.83 -24.64
C TYR A 749 -3.19 3.91 -23.61
N ILE A 750 -3.72 3.50 -22.45
CA ILE A 750 -4.36 4.41 -21.49
C ILE A 750 -3.39 5.35 -20.79
N LYS A 751 -2.13 4.96 -20.65
CA LYS A 751 -1.08 5.76 -20.00
C LYS A 751 -0.65 6.97 -20.84
N ILE A 752 -0.62 6.83 -22.18
CA ILE A 752 0.01 7.81 -23.08
C ILE A 752 -1.01 8.56 -23.94
N ASN A 753 -2.15 7.94 -24.24
CA ASN A 753 -3.07 8.46 -25.24
C ASN A 753 -4.22 9.23 -24.59
N CYS A 754 -4.31 10.55 -24.78
CA CYS A 754 -5.48 11.29 -24.32
C CYS A 754 -6.77 10.80 -25.02
N PRO A 755 -7.87 10.62 -24.30
CA PRO A 755 -9.11 10.15 -24.91
C PRO A 755 -9.84 11.29 -25.61
N ASP A 756 -10.38 11.00 -26.79
CA ASP A 756 -11.25 11.89 -27.56
C ASP A 756 -12.49 11.15 -28.07
N TYR A 757 -13.42 11.89 -28.70
CA TYR A 757 -14.65 11.32 -29.24
C TYR A 757 -14.40 10.23 -30.27
N GLU A 758 -13.47 10.44 -31.19
CA GLU A 758 -13.25 9.52 -32.31
C GLU A 758 -12.67 8.19 -31.81
N THR A 759 -11.63 8.24 -30.99
CA THR A 759 -10.95 7.06 -30.46
C THR A 759 -11.84 6.34 -29.46
N TYR A 760 -12.58 7.05 -28.60
CA TYR A 760 -13.54 6.42 -27.70
C TYR A 760 -14.65 5.68 -28.46
N SER A 761 -15.15 6.26 -29.56
CA SER A 761 -16.19 5.60 -30.37
C SER A 761 -15.74 4.25 -30.94
N LEU A 762 -14.45 4.08 -31.19
CA LEU A 762 -13.85 2.82 -31.65
C LEU A 762 -13.61 1.83 -30.51
N LEU A 763 -13.39 2.32 -29.29
CA LEU A 763 -12.95 1.53 -28.15
C LEU A 763 -14.05 1.28 -27.10
N LYS A 764 -15.30 1.68 -27.34
CA LYS A 764 -16.38 1.58 -26.33
C LYS A 764 -16.46 0.20 -25.67
N ASP A 765 -16.39 -0.86 -26.46
CA ASP A 765 -16.42 -2.24 -25.97
C ASP A 765 -15.13 -2.65 -25.25
N ILE A 766 -13.99 -2.09 -25.67
CA ILE A 766 -12.68 -2.31 -25.03
C ILE A 766 -12.66 -1.68 -23.63
N TYR A 767 -13.15 -0.44 -23.49
CA TYR A 767 -13.32 0.20 -22.18
C TYR A 767 -14.26 -0.61 -21.27
N ALA A 768 -15.38 -1.10 -21.82
CA ALA A 768 -16.32 -1.92 -21.06
C ALA A 768 -15.68 -3.25 -20.61
N TYR A 769 -14.96 -3.92 -21.51
CA TYR A 769 -14.25 -5.16 -21.21
C TYR A 769 -13.18 -4.96 -20.14
N ALA A 770 -12.39 -3.88 -20.25
CA ALA A 770 -11.36 -3.53 -19.27
C ALA A 770 -11.97 -3.37 -17.88
N ILE A 771 -13.02 -2.55 -17.72
CA ILE A 771 -13.73 -2.34 -16.45
C ILE A 771 -14.27 -3.65 -15.86
N GLU A 772 -14.76 -4.56 -16.69
CA GLU A 772 -15.36 -5.83 -16.23
C GLU A 772 -14.33 -6.88 -15.83
N ASN A 773 -13.18 -6.90 -16.49
CA ASN A 773 -12.17 -7.94 -16.32
C ASN A 773 -10.97 -7.50 -15.46
N MET A 774 -11.00 -6.25 -14.99
CA MET A 774 -9.93 -5.66 -14.18
C MET A 774 -9.78 -6.32 -12.79
N LYS A 775 -10.86 -6.89 -12.21
CA LYS A 775 -10.85 -7.56 -10.88
C LYS A 775 -9.94 -8.79 -10.76
N TYR A 776 -9.43 -9.33 -11.86
CA TYR A 776 -8.62 -10.54 -11.87
C TYR A 776 -7.10 -10.28 -11.84
N ASN A 777 -6.65 -9.02 -11.72
CA ASN A 777 -5.25 -8.69 -11.49
C ASN A 777 -5.05 -8.12 -10.08
N ILE A 778 -4.32 -8.91 -9.31
CA ILE A 778 -3.79 -8.67 -7.96
C ILE A 778 -2.83 -7.48 -8.02
N GLU A 779 -2.86 -6.63 -6.98
CA GLU A 779 -1.87 -5.60 -6.61
C GLU A 779 -1.59 -4.46 -7.61
N GLU A 780 -2.07 -3.25 -7.25
CA GLU A 780 -1.59 -1.93 -7.69
C GLU A 780 -1.27 -1.72 -9.19
N SER A 781 -2.07 -2.18 -10.15
CA SER A 781 -1.78 -1.83 -11.55
C SER A 781 -1.95 -0.32 -11.82
N GLU A 782 -0.87 0.39 -12.20
CA GLU A 782 -0.82 1.82 -12.58
C GLU A 782 -1.98 2.27 -13.50
N CYS A 783 -2.47 1.37 -14.36
CA CYS A 783 -3.48 1.68 -15.38
C CYS A 783 -4.90 1.97 -14.85
N TYR A 784 -5.20 1.72 -13.57
CA TYR A 784 -6.49 2.09 -12.97
C TYR A 784 -6.63 3.60 -12.80
N GLU A 785 -5.55 4.25 -12.37
CA GLU A 785 -5.55 5.70 -12.21
C GLU A 785 -5.71 6.38 -13.57
N ASP A 786 -5.02 5.87 -14.59
CA ASP A 786 -5.15 6.34 -15.97
C ASP A 786 -6.57 6.12 -16.54
N LEU A 787 -7.22 4.99 -16.22
CA LEU A 787 -8.62 4.77 -16.58
C LEU A 787 -9.54 5.80 -15.96
N VAL A 788 -9.34 6.09 -14.68
CA VAL A 788 -10.10 7.11 -13.98
C VAL A 788 -9.89 8.48 -14.65
N HIS A 789 -8.64 8.85 -14.97
CA HIS A 789 -8.33 10.07 -15.70
C HIS A 789 -9.03 10.14 -17.06
N HIS A 790 -9.08 9.01 -17.78
CA HIS A 790 -9.73 8.94 -19.07
C HIS A 790 -11.25 9.15 -18.98
N LEU A 791 -11.91 8.46 -18.06
CA LEU A 791 -13.36 8.59 -17.87
C LEU A 791 -13.74 10.01 -17.45
N ILE A 792 -12.96 10.65 -16.57
CA ILE A 792 -13.18 12.04 -16.18
C ILE A 792 -13.02 12.97 -17.38
N SER A 793 -11.95 12.80 -18.17
CA SER A 793 -11.67 13.61 -19.36
C SER A 793 -12.77 13.48 -20.41
N LEU A 794 -13.25 12.25 -20.68
CA LEU A 794 -14.35 11.98 -21.60
C LEU A 794 -15.67 12.60 -21.12
N TYR A 795 -15.92 12.60 -19.81
CA TYR A 795 -17.10 13.22 -19.22
C TYR A 795 -17.01 14.75 -19.27
N GLU A 796 -15.84 15.32 -18.98
CA GLU A 796 -15.56 16.76 -19.10
C GLU A 796 -15.82 17.22 -20.55
N GLN A 797 -15.42 16.43 -21.55
CA GLN A 797 -15.62 16.73 -22.98
C GLN A 797 -17.03 16.41 -23.52
N ARG A 798 -17.96 15.88 -22.71
CA ARG A 798 -19.30 15.40 -23.13
C ARG A 798 -19.28 14.25 -24.14
N VAL A 799 -18.18 13.49 -24.20
CA VAL A 799 -18.09 12.28 -25.02
C VAL A 799 -18.92 11.16 -24.40
N ILE A 800 -18.95 11.10 -23.07
CA ILE A 800 -19.79 10.17 -22.30
C ILE A 800 -20.75 10.93 -21.39
N SER A 801 -21.89 10.31 -21.08
CA SER A 801 -22.90 10.82 -20.14
C SER A 801 -23.18 9.83 -19.02
N LEU A 802 -23.75 10.29 -17.91
CA LEU A 802 -24.04 9.46 -16.72
C LEU A 802 -25.00 8.29 -17.03
N ASP A 803 -25.86 8.45 -18.03
CA ASP A 803 -26.82 7.43 -18.46
C ASP A 803 -26.18 6.35 -19.35
N GLU A 804 -24.91 6.53 -19.75
CA GLU A 804 -24.22 5.52 -20.55
C GLU A 804 -23.91 4.26 -19.76
N SER A 805 -23.98 3.12 -20.46
CA SER A 805 -23.66 1.81 -19.91
C SER A 805 -22.26 1.73 -19.31
N ILE A 806 -21.33 2.57 -19.75
CA ILE A 806 -19.94 2.55 -19.25
C ILE A 806 -19.84 3.02 -17.80
N PHE A 807 -20.55 4.09 -17.41
CA PHE A 807 -20.59 4.55 -16.03
C PHE A 807 -21.30 3.55 -15.14
N GLN A 808 -22.41 2.96 -15.61
CA GLN A 808 -23.10 1.91 -14.88
C GLN A 808 -22.19 0.69 -14.62
N ARG A 809 -21.39 0.29 -15.61
CA ARG A 809 -20.38 -0.76 -15.44
C ARG A 809 -19.27 -0.35 -14.48
N PHE A 810 -18.77 0.88 -14.57
CA PHE A 810 -17.76 1.43 -13.67
C PHE A 810 -18.24 1.38 -12.21
N TRP A 811 -19.37 2.02 -11.91
CA TRP A 811 -19.91 2.08 -10.54
C TRP A 811 -20.19 0.69 -9.96
N LYS A 812 -20.66 -0.25 -10.79
CA LYS A 812 -20.99 -1.63 -10.39
C LYS A 812 -19.77 -2.52 -10.17
N ASN A 813 -18.77 -2.43 -11.04
CA ASN A 813 -17.67 -3.40 -11.09
C ASN A 813 -16.39 -2.91 -10.43
N VAL A 814 -16.25 -1.63 -10.13
CA VAL A 814 -15.05 -1.11 -9.45
C VAL A 814 -15.24 -1.15 -7.93
N ASP A 815 -14.18 -1.05 -7.11
CA ASP A 815 -14.29 -0.97 -5.64
C ASP A 815 -14.25 0.48 -5.14
N ASP A 816 -14.43 0.68 -3.83
CA ASP A 816 -14.41 2.02 -3.20
C ASP A 816 -13.07 2.73 -3.36
N ASN A 817 -11.96 1.99 -3.53
CA ASN A 817 -10.64 2.59 -3.67
C ASN A 817 -10.54 3.41 -4.95
N ILE A 818 -10.77 2.75 -6.08
CA ILE A 818 -10.65 3.37 -7.40
C ILE A 818 -11.82 4.33 -7.65
N ARG A 819 -13.04 4.01 -7.21
CA ARG A 819 -14.16 4.97 -7.26
C ARG A 819 -13.86 6.22 -6.45
N GLY A 820 -13.23 6.06 -5.28
CA GLY A 820 -12.76 7.16 -4.45
C GLY A 820 -11.76 8.04 -5.19
N ASP A 821 -10.81 7.45 -5.92
CA ASP A 821 -9.87 8.20 -6.75
C ASP A 821 -10.57 8.94 -7.89
N PHE A 822 -11.62 8.37 -8.48
CA PHE A 822 -12.47 9.09 -9.43
C PHE A 822 -13.08 10.37 -8.82
N ILE A 823 -13.65 10.27 -7.62
CA ILE A 823 -14.18 11.45 -6.92
C ILE A 823 -13.05 12.44 -6.62
N ARG A 824 -11.90 11.97 -6.14
CA ARG A 824 -10.73 12.82 -5.83
C ARG A 824 -10.28 13.61 -7.06
N TYR A 825 -10.04 12.91 -8.17
CA TYR A 825 -9.54 13.50 -9.41
C TYR A 825 -10.56 14.47 -10.01
N ALA A 826 -11.85 14.17 -9.98
CA ALA A 826 -12.89 15.11 -10.41
C ALA A 826 -12.84 16.42 -9.58
N GLY A 827 -12.59 16.33 -8.27
CA GLY A 827 -12.38 17.49 -7.41
C GLY A 827 -11.10 18.27 -7.74
N GLN A 828 -10.03 17.58 -8.10
CA GLN A 828 -8.79 18.21 -8.55
C GLN A 828 -8.93 18.92 -9.90
N GLN A 829 -9.72 18.37 -10.84
CA GLN A 829 -10.03 19.05 -12.10
C GLN A 829 -10.73 20.39 -11.85
N LEU A 830 -11.54 20.49 -10.79
CA LEU A 830 -12.16 21.75 -10.37
C LEU A 830 -11.15 22.81 -9.87
N LYS A 831 -9.89 22.47 -9.60
CA LYS A 831 -8.88 23.44 -9.14
C LYS A 831 -8.25 24.26 -10.27
N LYS A 832 -8.46 23.89 -11.54
CA LYS A 832 -7.91 24.64 -12.69
C LYS A 832 -8.37 26.11 -12.64
N ASP A 833 -7.49 27.02 -13.07
CA ASP A 833 -7.77 28.46 -13.02
C ASP A 833 -9.00 28.84 -13.87
N GLU A 834 -9.06 28.33 -15.10
CA GLU A 834 -10.15 28.53 -16.05
C GLU A 834 -10.98 27.24 -16.21
N ILE A 835 -12.22 27.26 -15.73
CA ILE A 835 -13.17 26.15 -15.88
C ILE A 835 -14.50 26.68 -16.39
N PRO A 836 -15.02 26.14 -17.52
CA PRO A 836 -16.34 26.49 -18.02
C PRO A 836 -17.46 26.19 -17.00
N SER A 837 -18.43 27.09 -16.88
CA SER A 837 -19.54 26.95 -15.93
C SER A 837 -20.40 25.71 -16.18
N ASP A 838 -20.47 25.24 -17.43
CA ASP A 838 -21.17 24.01 -17.79
C ASP A 838 -20.44 22.76 -17.32
N VAL A 839 -19.10 22.77 -17.23
CA VAL A 839 -18.30 21.68 -16.63
C VAL A 839 -18.60 21.60 -15.13
N ILE A 840 -18.61 22.74 -14.43
CA ILE A 840 -18.95 22.82 -13.01
C ILE A 840 -20.35 22.23 -12.76
N GLN A 841 -21.33 22.61 -13.59
CA GLN A 841 -22.69 22.11 -13.47
C GLN A 841 -22.78 20.60 -13.69
N ARG A 842 -22.05 20.05 -14.67
CA ARG A 842 -21.98 18.60 -14.91
C ARG A 842 -21.39 17.82 -13.75
N PHE A 843 -20.33 18.32 -13.12
CA PHE A 843 -19.75 17.67 -11.95
C PHE A 843 -20.72 17.72 -10.75
N LYS A 844 -21.42 18.84 -10.55
CA LYS A 844 -22.50 18.91 -9.54
C LYS A 844 -23.60 17.89 -9.78
N GLU A 845 -24.01 17.69 -11.03
CA GLU A 845 -25.01 16.69 -11.40
C GLU A 845 -24.52 15.26 -11.16
N LEU A 846 -23.27 14.96 -11.53
CA LEU A 846 -22.60 13.69 -11.24
C LEU A 846 -22.62 13.40 -9.75
N TRP A 847 -22.14 14.34 -8.94
CA TRP A 847 -22.10 14.18 -7.49
C TRP A 847 -23.50 14.00 -6.91
N LYS A 848 -24.48 14.79 -7.35
CA LYS A 848 -25.84 14.69 -6.84
C LYS A 848 -26.47 13.33 -7.14
N GLN A 849 -26.41 12.86 -8.39
CA GLN A 849 -26.95 11.55 -8.77
C GLN A 849 -26.27 10.43 -7.98
N HIS A 850 -24.94 10.52 -7.82
CA HIS A 850 -24.17 9.53 -7.09
C HIS A 850 -24.46 9.53 -5.59
N LEU A 851 -24.52 10.70 -4.97
CA LEU A 851 -24.88 10.84 -3.56
C LEU A 851 -26.32 10.34 -3.30
N ASP A 852 -27.27 10.61 -4.20
CA ASP A 852 -28.62 10.06 -4.11
C ASP A 852 -28.61 8.53 -4.22
N HIS A 853 -27.75 7.95 -5.06
CA HIS A 853 -27.55 6.50 -5.11
C HIS A 853 -26.98 5.94 -3.80
N ILE A 854 -25.96 6.58 -3.21
CA ILE A 854 -25.38 6.17 -1.93
C ILE A 854 -26.43 6.22 -0.81
N LYS A 855 -27.23 7.28 -0.76
CA LYS A 855 -28.29 7.45 0.25
C LYS A 855 -29.35 6.34 0.20
N ASN A 856 -29.68 5.89 -1.00
CA ASN A 856 -30.69 4.86 -1.25
C ASN A 856 -30.13 3.43 -1.20
N THR A 857 -28.81 3.27 -1.13
CA THR A 857 -28.15 1.96 -1.08
C THR A 857 -28.08 1.45 0.37
N SER A 858 -28.31 0.15 0.56
CA SER A 858 -28.31 -0.48 1.88
C SER A 858 -26.89 -0.71 2.44
N ASN A 859 -25.88 -0.90 1.59
CA ASN A 859 -24.49 -1.14 1.99
C ASN A 859 -23.64 0.15 1.87
N LYS A 860 -23.83 1.09 2.80
CA LYS A 860 -23.09 2.37 2.81
C LYS A 860 -21.58 2.21 3.12
N ASN A 861 -21.18 1.06 3.67
CA ASN A 861 -19.77 0.77 3.99
C ASN A 861 -18.87 0.69 2.75
N ASN A 862 -19.44 0.52 1.55
CA ASN A 862 -18.69 0.41 0.30
C ASN A 862 -18.43 1.77 -0.38
N PHE A 863 -18.64 2.90 0.30
CA PHE A 863 -18.52 4.24 -0.30
C PHE A 863 -17.66 5.19 0.55
N GLN A 864 -16.85 4.66 1.46
CA GLN A 864 -16.21 5.47 2.51
C GLN A 864 -15.10 6.36 1.93
N ARG A 865 -14.29 5.84 1.00
CA ARG A 865 -13.25 6.61 0.32
C ARG A 865 -13.86 7.60 -0.67
N GLU A 866 -14.95 7.23 -1.34
CA GLU A 866 -15.72 8.16 -2.20
C GLU A 866 -16.25 9.37 -1.42
N LEU A 867 -16.92 9.13 -0.29
CA LEU A 867 -17.46 10.19 0.58
C LEU A 867 -16.35 11.07 1.15
N LYS A 868 -15.25 10.45 1.58
CA LYS A 868 -14.04 11.15 2.05
C LYS A 868 -13.47 12.07 0.96
N ASN A 869 -13.29 11.58 -0.26
CA ASN A 869 -12.60 12.34 -1.31
C ASN A 869 -13.41 13.52 -1.89
N PHE A 870 -14.68 13.71 -1.48
CA PHE A 870 -15.43 14.95 -1.76
C PHE A 870 -14.75 16.20 -1.20
N ILE A 871 -13.84 16.06 -0.23
CA ILE A 871 -13.08 17.18 0.34
C ILE A 871 -12.29 17.95 -0.74
N GLU A 872 -11.79 17.26 -1.77
CA GLU A 872 -11.12 17.92 -2.91
C GLU A 872 -12.04 18.90 -3.65
N TRP A 873 -13.34 18.61 -3.70
CA TRP A 873 -14.34 19.46 -4.33
C TRP A 873 -14.57 20.71 -3.50
N MET A 874 -14.66 20.59 -2.18
CA MET A 874 -14.74 21.73 -1.26
C MET A 874 -13.49 22.62 -1.39
N ASN A 875 -12.31 22.00 -1.42
CA ASN A 875 -11.03 22.70 -1.53
C ASN A 875 -10.82 23.40 -2.89
N SER A 876 -11.62 23.08 -3.91
CA SER A 876 -11.53 23.75 -5.22
C SER A 876 -11.93 25.22 -5.18
N LYS A 877 -12.79 25.63 -4.23
CA LYS A 877 -13.38 26.98 -4.15
C LYS A 877 -14.06 27.48 -5.45
N LYS A 878 -14.32 26.61 -6.43
CA LYS A 878 -15.05 26.95 -7.68
C LYS A 878 -16.55 26.66 -7.60
N LEU A 879 -16.98 25.94 -6.57
CA LEU A 879 -18.37 25.59 -6.34
C LEU A 879 -19.06 26.69 -5.53
N ASP A 880 -20.39 26.72 -5.57
CA ASP A 880 -21.17 27.56 -4.65
C ASP A 880 -20.91 27.10 -3.20
N ASP A 881 -20.43 28.02 -2.36
CA ASP A 881 -20.00 27.74 -0.97
C ASP A 881 -21.09 27.02 -0.17
N LYS A 882 -22.36 27.44 -0.33
CA LYS A 882 -23.49 26.83 0.39
C LYS A 882 -23.72 25.40 -0.08
N TRP A 883 -23.80 25.20 -1.39
CA TRP A 883 -23.98 23.86 -1.98
C TRP A 883 -22.83 22.91 -1.60
N ALA A 884 -21.58 23.38 -1.64
CA ALA A 884 -20.41 22.56 -1.30
C ALA A 884 -20.44 22.15 0.18
N LEU A 885 -20.73 23.10 1.08
CA LEU A 885 -20.83 22.83 2.51
C LEU A 885 -22.00 21.91 2.87
N GLU A 886 -23.17 22.09 2.25
CA GLU A 886 -24.31 21.17 2.44
C GLU A 886 -23.96 19.74 2.02
N ASN A 887 -23.27 19.57 0.89
CA ASN A 887 -22.85 18.23 0.44
C ASN A 887 -21.74 17.63 1.30
N LEU A 888 -20.80 18.44 1.80
CA LEU A 888 -19.78 18.00 2.74
C LEU A 888 -20.39 17.54 4.09
N ILE A 889 -21.44 18.19 4.56
CA ILE A 889 -22.21 17.74 5.73
C ILE A 889 -22.88 16.39 5.43
N GLU A 890 -23.45 16.23 4.25
CA GLU A 890 -24.07 14.96 3.84
C GLU A 890 -23.04 13.83 3.73
N THR A 891 -21.79 14.10 3.32
CA THR A 891 -20.75 13.06 3.30
C THR A 891 -20.43 12.58 4.70
N ILE A 892 -20.19 13.49 5.66
CA ILE A 892 -19.97 13.12 7.06
C ILE A 892 -21.13 12.33 7.63
N LYS A 893 -22.38 12.67 7.32
CA LYS A 893 -23.55 11.91 7.81
C LYS A 893 -23.52 10.45 7.34
N LEU A 894 -23.02 10.19 6.14
CA LEU A 894 -22.93 8.87 5.52
C LEU A 894 -21.61 8.13 5.82
N SER A 895 -20.57 8.83 6.28
CA SER A 895 -19.30 8.23 6.70
C SER A 895 -19.41 7.47 8.02
N ASN A 896 -18.72 6.34 8.11
CA ASN A 896 -18.66 5.48 9.30
C ASN A 896 -17.59 5.93 10.30
N SER A 897 -16.51 6.51 9.80
CA SER A 897 -15.42 7.05 10.59
C SER A 897 -14.98 8.40 10.05
N ILE A 898 -14.37 9.19 10.93
CA ILE A 898 -13.73 10.46 10.57
C ILE A 898 -12.24 10.17 10.37
N THR A 899 -11.69 10.73 9.29
CA THR A 899 -10.26 10.65 8.96
C THR A 899 -9.62 12.03 9.02
N TYR A 900 -8.29 12.11 8.94
CA TYR A 900 -7.56 13.38 8.92
C TYR A 900 -8.10 14.37 7.88
N GLU A 901 -8.44 13.90 6.69
CA GLU A 901 -8.89 14.76 5.59
C GLU A 901 -10.19 15.50 5.96
N HIS A 902 -11.10 14.85 6.69
CA HIS A 902 -12.32 15.49 7.17
C HIS A 902 -12.01 16.62 8.17
N ILE A 903 -10.85 16.59 8.82
CA ILE A 903 -10.38 17.62 9.74
C ILE A 903 -9.58 18.69 8.99
N SER A 904 -8.79 18.32 7.98
CA SER A 904 -7.98 19.28 7.21
C SER A 904 -8.83 20.31 6.47
N VAL A 905 -10.07 19.98 6.10
CA VAL A 905 -11.01 20.93 5.46
C VAL A 905 -11.40 22.10 6.37
N LEU A 906 -11.19 22.02 7.68
CA LEU A 906 -11.53 23.11 8.61
C LEU A 906 -10.79 24.39 8.24
N GLU A 907 -9.53 24.30 7.76
CA GLU A 907 -8.77 25.46 7.30
C GLU A 907 -9.44 26.15 6.11
N THR A 908 -9.96 25.38 5.14
CA THR A 908 -10.71 25.92 3.99
C THR A 908 -12.04 26.57 4.43
N LEU A 909 -12.64 26.07 5.51
CA LEU A 909 -13.95 26.54 5.98
C LEU A 909 -13.90 27.89 6.70
N ILE A 910 -12.74 28.38 7.13
CA ILE A 910 -12.59 29.64 7.88
C ILE A 910 -13.24 30.81 7.11
N GLU A 911 -12.96 30.93 5.81
CA GLU A 911 -13.55 31.98 4.96
C GLU A 911 -15.08 31.82 4.81
N THR A 912 -15.58 30.58 4.90
CA THR A 912 -17.00 30.23 4.77
C THR A 912 -17.78 30.54 6.05
N VAL A 913 -17.12 30.58 7.22
CA VAL A 913 -17.75 30.91 8.51
C VAL A 913 -18.49 32.24 8.44
N ASN A 914 -17.91 33.25 7.79
CA ASN A 914 -18.52 34.58 7.68
C ASN A 914 -19.84 34.57 6.88
N LYS A 915 -19.98 33.64 5.93
CA LYS A 915 -21.15 33.55 5.05
C LYS A 915 -22.22 32.61 5.61
N PHE A 916 -21.81 31.45 6.14
CA PHE A 916 -22.70 30.37 6.58
C PHE A 916 -22.31 29.78 7.94
N PRO A 917 -22.28 30.58 9.02
CA PRO A 917 -21.76 30.14 10.33
C PRO A 917 -22.54 28.98 10.93
N GLU A 918 -23.86 28.93 10.72
CA GLU A 918 -24.72 27.84 11.20
C GLU A 918 -24.38 26.50 10.54
N LEU A 919 -24.18 26.48 9.23
CA LEU A 919 -23.81 25.26 8.51
C LEU A 919 -22.41 24.77 8.90
N VAL A 920 -21.46 25.68 9.11
CA VAL A 920 -20.12 25.31 9.57
C VAL A 920 -20.17 24.71 10.99
N LEU A 921 -20.97 25.28 11.89
CA LEU A 921 -21.18 24.70 13.23
C LEU A 921 -21.89 23.34 13.17
N ASN A 922 -22.82 23.12 12.23
CA ASN A 922 -23.43 21.81 12.01
C ASN A 922 -22.41 20.77 11.56
N TYR A 923 -21.51 21.15 10.65
CA TYR A 923 -20.41 20.30 10.21
C TYR A 923 -19.50 19.93 11.37
N LEU A 924 -19.04 20.93 12.14
CA LEU A 924 -18.15 20.73 13.28
C LEU A 924 -18.81 19.86 14.37
N GLU A 925 -20.09 20.08 14.68
CA GLU A 925 -20.84 19.25 15.63
C GLU A 925 -20.89 17.78 15.20
N LEU A 926 -21.21 17.51 13.93
CA LEU A 926 -21.26 16.15 13.39
C LEU A 926 -19.87 15.49 13.37
N LEU A 927 -18.84 16.26 13.01
CA LEU A 927 -17.45 15.81 13.01
C LEU A 927 -17.02 15.41 14.43
N ILE A 928 -17.24 16.26 15.42
CA ILE A 928 -16.90 16.00 16.83
C ILE A 928 -17.73 14.82 17.40
N TYR A 929 -18.98 14.67 16.97
CA TYR A 929 -19.80 13.53 17.38
C TYR A 929 -19.25 12.20 16.86
N LYS A 930 -18.80 12.15 15.60
CA LYS A 930 -18.34 10.92 14.94
C LYS A 930 -16.85 10.60 15.11
N VAL A 931 -16.00 11.59 15.39
CA VAL A 931 -14.56 11.36 15.58
C VAL A 931 -14.27 10.51 16.82
N SER A 932 -13.30 9.60 16.73
CA SER A 932 -12.85 8.78 17.86
C SER A 932 -12.12 9.64 18.89
N GLU A 933 -12.01 9.17 20.14
CA GLU A 933 -11.25 9.87 21.18
C GLU A 933 -9.75 9.99 20.81
N ILE A 934 -9.21 8.96 20.16
CA ILE A 934 -7.81 8.90 19.72
C ILE A 934 -7.56 9.98 18.66
N ASP A 935 -8.38 10.02 17.61
CA ASP A 935 -8.23 10.99 16.52
C ASP A 935 -8.53 12.42 17.00
N LEU A 936 -9.50 12.59 17.91
CA LEU A 936 -9.79 13.88 18.52
C LEU A 936 -8.61 14.41 19.34
N ASN A 937 -7.90 13.55 20.07
CA ASN A 937 -6.66 13.92 20.77
C ASN A 937 -5.53 14.24 19.79
N LEU A 938 -5.39 13.46 18.72
CA LEU A 938 -4.32 13.62 17.72
C LEU A 938 -4.43 14.97 17.00
N TYR A 939 -5.64 15.39 16.64
CA TYR A 939 -5.90 16.62 15.87
C TYR A 939 -6.52 17.75 16.70
N LEU A 940 -6.32 17.69 18.02
CA LEU A 940 -6.90 18.64 18.96
C LEU A 940 -6.44 20.08 18.69
N THR A 941 -5.21 20.23 18.22
CA THR A 941 -4.59 21.53 17.94
C THR A 941 -5.30 22.25 16.80
N GLU A 942 -5.53 21.58 15.67
CA GLU A 942 -6.23 22.14 14.51
C GLU A 942 -7.69 22.47 14.87
N ILE A 943 -8.38 21.55 15.57
CA ILE A 943 -9.76 21.75 16.01
C ILE A 943 -9.85 22.94 16.98
N LYS A 944 -8.91 23.08 17.92
CA LYS A 944 -8.86 24.18 18.88
C LYS A 944 -8.66 25.52 18.17
N LYS A 945 -7.69 25.60 17.27
CA LYS A 945 -7.43 26.80 16.45
C LYS A 945 -8.68 27.23 15.69
N PHE A 946 -9.35 26.29 15.02
CA PHE A 946 -10.58 26.58 14.28
C PHE A 946 -11.73 27.06 15.19
N ILE A 947 -11.89 26.45 16.37
CA ILE A 947 -12.90 26.87 17.36
C ILE A 947 -12.62 28.27 17.91
N GLU A 948 -11.36 28.64 18.10
CA GLU A 948 -10.95 29.98 18.54
C GLU A 948 -11.30 31.02 17.47
N GLU A 949 -10.96 30.76 16.20
CA GLU A 949 -11.28 31.64 15.08
C GLU A 949 -12.80 31.81 14.90
N ILE A 950 -13.59 30.73 14.97
CA ILE A 950 -15.06 30.83 14.96
C ILE A 950 -15.56 31.62 16.17
N SER A 951 -14.97 31.43 17.36
CA SER A 951 -15.37 32.17 18.56
C SER A 951 -15.19 33.68 18.37
N GLU A 952 -14.12 34.12 17.71
CA GLU A 952 -13.89 35.53 17.39
C GLU A 952 -14.90 36.07 16.37
N ILE A 953 -15.16 35.31 15.30
CA ILE A 953 -16.16 35.68 14.28
C ILE A 953 -17.59 35.75 14.87
N LEU A 954 -17.91 34.90 15.85
CA LEU A 954 -19.20 34.93 16.52
C LEU A 954 -19.30 36.03 17.59
N LYS A 955 -18.18 36.52 18.14
CA LYS A 955 -18.19 37.67 19.06
C LYS A 955 -18.63 38.96 18.36
N SER A 956 -18.28 39.13 17.08
CA SER A 956 -18.69 40.28 16.26
C SER A 956 -20.12 40.18 15.71
N ASN A 957 -20.79 39.02 15.86
CA ASN A 957 -22.17 38.78 15.42
C ASN A 957 -23.15 38.71 16.62
N GLU A 958 -24.29 39.41 16.55
CA GLU A 958 -25.35 39.42 17.60
C GLU A 958 -26.20 38.13 17.66
N LYS A 959 -25.66 36.97 17.26
CA LYS A 959 -26.40 35.69 17.21
C LYS A 959 -26.14 34.83 18.44
N ASN A 960 -26.93 35.00 19.49
CA ASN A 960 -26.80 34.28 20.76
C ASN A 960 -26.95 32.76 20.61
N ASP A 961 -27.86 32.28 19.76
CA ASP A 961 -28.11 30.84 19.56
C ASP A 961 -26.88 30.08 19.02
N LEU A 962 -26.09 30.72 18.15
CA LEU A 962 -24.86 30.11 17.60
C LEU A 962 -23.74 30.04 18.64
N LYS A 963 -23.68 31.02 19.56
CA LYS A 963 -22.74 31.02 20.69
C LYS A 963 -23.04 29.87 21.65
N GLU A 964 -24.32 29.62 21.92
CA GLU A 964 -24.76 28.48 22.73
C GLU A 964 -24.40 27.15 22.06
N LYS A 965 -24.63 27.04 20.74
CA LYS A 965 -24.24 25.85 19.97
C LYS A 965 -22.73 25.57 20.06
N LEU A 966 -21.89 26.60 19.91
CA LEU A 966 -20.44 26.45 20.06
C LEU A 966 -20.02 26.06 21.49
N LYS A 967 -20.72 26.57 22.52
CA LYS A 967 -20.51 26.17 23.92
C LYS A 967 -20.79 24.66 24.11
N ASN A 968 -21.85 24.14 23.50
CA ASN A 968 -22.18 22.70 23.55
C ASN A 968 -21.12 21.83 22.85
N ILE A 969 -20.57 22.29 21.72
CA ILE A 969 -19.46 21.59 21.04
C ILE A 969 -18.22 21.52 21.94
N LYS A 970 -17.80 22.65 22.54
CA LYS A 970 -16.67 22.70 23.49
C LYS A 970 -16.88 21.73 24.67
N ARG A 971 -18.08 21.70 25.25
CA ARG A 971 -18.44 20.77 26.32
C ARG A 971 -18.35 19.30 25.88
N THR A 972 -18.81 18.99 24.67
CA THR A 972 -18.75 17.64 24.10
C THR A 972 -17.30 17.17 23.95
N ILE A 973 -16.39 18.07 23.56
CA ILE A 973 -14.95 17.76 23.47
C ILE A 973 -14.35 17.47 24.84
N ASN A 974 -14.58 18.33 25.85
CA ASN A 974 -14.07 18.07 27.22
C ASN A 974 -14.61 16.73 27.76
N LEU A 975 -15.90 16.43 27.53
CA LEU A 975 -16.51 15.16 27.95
C LEU A 975 -15.88 13.95 27.26
N LYS A 976 -15.68 14.01 25.93
CA LYS A 976 -15.07 12.91 25.17
C LYS A 976 -13.62 12.65 25.59
N LEU A 977 -12.86 13.68 25.93
CA LEU A 977 -11.43 13.57 26.26
C LEU A 977 -11.16 13.36 27.75
N GLY A 978 -12.18 13.43 28.62
CA GLY A 978 -12.03 13.30 30.07
C GLY A 978 -11.12 14.37 30.72
N LYS A 979 -10.86 15.49 30.03
CA LYS A 979 -10.01 16.60 30.48
C LYS A 979 -10.55 17.95 30.00
N ASP A 980 -10.34 19.00 30.77
CA ASP A 980 -10.74 20.36 30.39
C ASP A 980 -9.78 20.96 29.38
N VAL A 981 -10.12 20.84 28.09
CA VAL A 981 -9.37 21.45 26.98
C VAL A 981 -9.79 22.90 26.75
N PHE A 982 -11.09 23.16 26.83
CA PHE A 982 -11.66 24.50 26.73
C PHE A 982 -12.12 24.94 28.12
N SER A 983 -11.22 25.57 28.87
CA SER A 983 -11.53 26.20 30.15
C SER A 983 -12.00 27.63 29.90
N ASP A 984 -13.32 27.86 29.78
CA ASP A 984 -13.93 29.16 30.06
C ASP A 984 -15.48 29.08 30.13
N LEU A 985 -16.02 29.72 31.17
CA LEU A 985 -17.41 30.16 31.46
C LEU A 985 -18.27 29.30 32.42
N GLU A 986 -17.85 29.25 33.69
CA GLU A 986 -18.76 29.64 34.78
C GLU A 986 -19.10 31.13 34.64
N ASP A 987 -20.39 31.44 34.74
CA ASP A 987 -20.94 32.79 34.85
C ASP A 987 -20.43 33.47 36.12
N ASN A 988 -19.48 34.40 36.02
CA ASN A 988 -19.28 35.44 37.02
C ASN A 988 -20.36 36.53 36.88
N SER A 989 -21.64 36.15 36.98
CA SER A 989 -22.74 37.13 36.96
C SER A 989 -24.00 36.79 37.78
N VAL A 990 -23.97 35.77 38.66
CA VAL A 990 -25.09 35.54 39.60
C VAL A 990 -24.59 35.05 40.97
N GLN A 991 -23.84 35.89 41.69
CA GLN A 991 -23.60 35.65 43.13
C GLN A 991 -23.39 36.93 43.95
N ASP A 992 -24.06 38.02 43.57
CA ASP A 992 -24.24 39.20 44.40
C ASP A 992 -25.67 39.71 44.17
N LEU A 993 -26.65 39.25 44.97
CA LEU A 993 -27.94 39.93 45.22
C LEU A 993 -28.91 39.16 46.15
N THR A 994 -28.44 38.38 47.12
CA THR A 994 -29.29 37.94 48.25
C THR A 994 -28.54 38.01 49.57
N ASP A 995 -28.19 39.24 49.97
CA ASP A 995 -28.00 39.64 51.36
C ASP A 995 -28.40 41.11 51.51
N GLN A 996 -29.72 41.37 51.43
CA GLN A 996 -30.41 42.52 52.04
C GLN A 996 -31.93 42.47 51.74
N LYS A 997 -32.66 41.66 52.53
CA LYS A 997 -33.93 41.98 53.22
C LYS A 997 -34.65 40.74 53.71
#